data_AF-A0A1G7LLN2-F1
#
_entry.id   AF-A0A1G7LLN2-F1
#
_cell.length_a   1.000
_cell.length_b   1.000
_cell.length_c   1.000
_cell.angle_alpha   90.00
_cell.angle_beta   90.00
_cell.angle_gamma   90.00
#
_symmetry.space_group_name_H-M   'P 1'
#
loop_
_entity.id
_entity.type
_entity.pdbx_description
1 polymer ?
#
loop_
_entity_poly.entity_id
_entity_poly.type
_entity_poly.pdbx_seq_one_letter_code
_entity_poly.pdbx_strand_id
1 'polypeptide(L)'
;MAEEKAPIINCHTHVFTGDHVPPYLARTFVPEPFHFLISLKVLVSIFRWWYRWPARIPHKFWFKWLRKGFTHVNLIYNKCWPFNTILEYYLFFQTFFILNKLLPPVLPAGNWLSKLTDKFSAWLSPYMLPINGLFLQVCFVIFVLLFFPTIRNLLAWMSSGLKKFLAMLPGKQTREMIGRYLNIGRYAFHRHQSTIFSKLKSQYPAGTGFVVLPMDMDYMSAGKSRTRYRDQMQELAELKDDNKETLFPFVFVDPRRCVPVRKEKRFKKGDKPFFAWKQVGVKVILEDCFIRDYLEEKQFSGIKIYPALGYFPFDIRLLPLWKYAADNNIPILTHCIRGTIFYRGRKQTAWYQHPVFEQAMSKQKNGKNGKNGFDGFETDEERETKDSLKEDYVPLDLPQTKNVDFSTNFTHPMNYLCLLDKTLLHRVISVEAAKEGASQEEIDRVKTLFGYTSTGLTRDLSKLKLCMGHFGGDDEWCRYFEKDRYNYSSQLTKHPDRGIEFLKRRDGKLAPGKPEQLWRYTDWYSIICSMMLQYDNVYADISYILHNDAGVLPLLKETLQNKGLREKVLYGTDFFVVRNHKSDKNMLADMMGGLSVEDFDQVARVNPRKYLNLNIPDQPKIIIIGKPEKPGVPQNGQEKEQSRDLTDSDVRD
;
A
#
# COMPACT_ATOMS: atom_id res chain seq x y z
N MET A 1 7.26 35.58 -23.50
CA MET A 1 7.24 34.11 -23.59
C MET A 1 7.02 33.61 -22.17
N ALA A 2 6.00 32.79 -21.91
CA ALA A 2 5.84 32.21 -20.58
C ALA A 2 7.07 31.32 -20.29
N GLU A 3 7.72 31.50 -19.14
CA GLU A 3 8.81 30.62 -18.71
C GLU A 3 8.36 29.17 -18.76
N GLU A 4 9.16 28.31 -19.38
CA GLU A 4 8.84 26.89 -19.53
C GLU A 4 8.90 26.21 -18.16
N LYS A 5 7.72 25.85 -17.61
CA LYS A 5 7.62 25.22 -16.30
C LYS A 5 8.26 23.83 -16.32
N ALA A 6 9.07 23.53 -15.32
CA ALA A 6 9.67 22.21 -15.14
C ALA A 6 8.59 21.10 -15.09
N PRO A 7 8.77 19.92 -15.70
CA PRO A 7 7.73 18.88 -15.79
C PRO A 7 7.10 18.44 -14.45
N ILE A 8 5.87 17.95 -14.49
CA ILE A 8 5.19 17.37 -13.31
C ILE A 8 5.95 16.11 -12.87
N ILE A 9 6.01 15.85 -11.56
CA ILE A 9 6.47 14.58 -11.01
C ILE A 9 5.38 13.99 -10.13
N ASN A 10 4.93 12.79 -10.45
CA ASN A 10 4.07 11.98 -9.60
C ASN A 10 4.94 11.13 -8.66
N CYS A 11 4.95 11.45 -7.37
CA CYS A 11 5.84 10.85 -6.38
C CYS A 11 5.39 9.46 -5.86
N HIS A 12 4.25 8.94 -6.30
CA HIS A 12 3.74 7.68 -5.77
C HIS A 12 2.97 6.92 -6.85
N THR A 13 3.64 5.97 -7.49
CA THR A 13 3.03 5.08 -8.48
C THR A 13 3.56 3.66 -8.34
N HIS A 14 2.79 2.70 -8.84
CA HIS A 14 3.13 1.29 -8.88
C HIS A 14 2.95 0.75 -10.30
N VAL A 15 3.89 -0.10 -10.70
CA VAL A 15 3.86 -0.80 -11.98
C VAL A 15 3.88 -2.33 -11.82
N PHE A 16 3.82 -2.83 -10.57
CA PHE A 16 3.84 -4.26 -10.31
C PHE A 16 2.63 -4.97 -10.95
N THR A 17 2.83 -6.21 -11.41
CA THR A 17 1.79 -6.99 -12.09
C THR A 17 1.10 -7.95 -11.13
N GLY A 18 0.02 -8.58 -11.59
CA GLY A 18 -0.62 -9.67 -10.84
C GLY A 18 0.30 -10.87 -10.56
N ASP A 19 1.38 -11.04 -11.32
CA ASP A 19 2.36 -12.12 -11.09
C ASP A 19 3.30 -11.80 -9.90
N HIS A 20 3.37 -10.54 -9.48
CA HIS A 20 4.12 -10.09 -8.28
C HIS A 20 3.30 -10.22 -6.99
N VAL A 21 1.97 -10.39 -7.13
CA VAL A 21 1.03 -10.48 -6.01
C VAL A 21 0.82 -11.95 -5.58
N PRO A 22 0.89 -12.28 -4.29
CA PRO A 22 0.60 -13.63 -3.80
C PRO A 22 -0.86 -14.04 -4.06
N PRO A 23 -1.14 -15.34 -4.31
CA PRO A 23 -2.45 -15.81 -4.72
C PRO A 23 -3.52 -15.82 -3.62
N TYR A 24 -3.14 -15.81 -2.33
CA TYR A 24 -4.04 -15.97 -1.18
C TYR A 24 -4.14 -14.72 -0.32
N LEU A 25 -4.31 -13.55 -0.94
CA LEU A 25 -4.61 -12.31 -0.22
C LEU A 25 -5.92 -12.41 0.60
N ALA A 26 -6.85 -13.31 0.25
CA ALA A 26 -8.15 -13.52 0.90
C ALA A 26 -8.11 -14.58 2.02
N ARG A 27 -6.93 -15.12 2.35
CA ARG A 27 -6.74 -16.19 3.35
C ARG A 27 -7.36 -15.86 4.71
N THR A 28 -7.47 -14.58 5.06
CA THR A 28 -8.05 -14.12 6.32
C THR A 28 -9.59 -14.15 6.35
N PHE A 29 -10.26 -14.22 5.20
CA PHE A 29 -11.72 -14.01 5.09
C PHE A 29 -12.51 -15.23 4.59
N VAL A 30 -11.83 -16.21 3.98
CA VAL A 30 -12.47 -17.43 3.49
C VAL A 30 -11.99 -18.61 4.33
N PRO A 31 -12.87 -19.34 5.03
CA PRO A 31 -12.49 -20.51 5.82
C PRO A 31 -11.76 -21.56 4.98
N GLU A 32 -10.84 -22.29 5.61
CA GLU A 32 -10.26 -23.50 5.03
C GLU A 32 -11.34 -24.58 4.90
N PRO A 33 -11.41 -25.35 3.79
CA PRO A 33 -10.53 -25.37 2.60
C PRO A 33 -10.97 -24.43 1.46
N PHE A 34 -12.03 -23.64 1.62
CA PHE A 34 -12.67 -22.92 0.52
C PHE A 34 -11.86 -21.75 -0.05
N HIS A 35 -10.84 -21.26 0.66
CA HIS A 35 -9.96 -20.18 0.15
C HIS A 35 -9.20 -20.57 -1.13
N PHE A 36 -9.00 -21.87 -1.38
CA PHE A 36 -8.38 -22.36 -2.61
C PHE A 36 -9.32 -22.27 -3.83
N LEU A 37 -10.64 -22.35 -3.64
CA LEU A 37 -11.64 -22.30 -4.72
C LEU A 37 -11.80 -20.90 -5.33
N ILE A 38 -11.54 -19.85 -4.53
CA ILE A 38 -11.52 -18.44 -4.96
C ILE A 38 -10.06 -17.94 -5.01
N SER A 39 -9.13 -18.77 -5.51
CA SER A 39 -7.76 -18.31 -5.68
C SER A 39 -7.68 -17.24 -6.78
N LEU A 40 -6.86 -16.21 -6.56
CA LEU A 40 -6.58 -15.18 -7.57
C LEU A 40 -6.20 -15.81 -8.92
N LYS A 41 -5.53 -16.97 -8.90
CA LYS A 41 -5.17 -17.74 -10.08
C LYS A 41 -6.40 -18.14 -10.92
N VAL A 42 -7.46 -18.67 -10.30
CA VAL A 42 -8.68 -19.10 -10.98
C VAL A 42 -9.42 -17.88 -11.53
N LEU A 43 -9.60 -16.84 -10.69
CA LEU A 43 -10.22 -15.59 -11.12
C LEU A 43 -9.47 -14.97 -12.30
N VAL A 44 -8.17 -14.73 -12.18
CA VAL A 44 -7.34 -14.16 -13.26
C VAL A 44 -7.38 -15.03 -14.52
N SER A 45 -7.44 -16.36 -14.39
CA SER A 45 -7.54 -17.26 -15.55
C SER A 45 -8.89 -17.15 -16.27
N ILE A 46 -10.01 -17.12 -15.52
CA ILE A 46 -11.36 -16.91 -16.06
C ILE A 46 -11.46 -15.54 -16.71
N PHE A 47 -10.95 -14.49 -16.04
CA PHE A 47 -10.91 -13.14 -16.58
C PHE A 47 -10.07 -13.05 -17.86
N ARG A 48 -8.89 -13.70 -17.89
CA ARG A 48 -8.02 -13.75 -19.08
C ARG A 48 -8.71 -14.46 -20.24
N TRP A 49 -9.40 -15.56 -19.97
CA TRP A 49 -10.21 -16.25 -20.98
C TRP A 49 -11.35 -15.37 -21.50
N TRP A 50 -12.12 -14.73 -20.61
CA TRP A 50 -13.24 -13.84 -20.95
C TRP A 50 -12.83 -12.69 -21.88
N TYR A 51 -11.75 -11.98 -21.57
CA TYR A 51 -11.31 -10.85 -22.38
C TYR A 51 -10.55 -11.24 -23.65
N ARG A 52 -9.98 -12.46 -23.71
CA ARG A 52 -9.34 -12.97 -24.94
C ARG A 52 -10.37 -13.45 -25.96
N TRP A 53 -11.47 -14.04 -25.52
CA TRP A 53 -12.44 -14.67 -26.41
C TRP A 53 -13.86 -14.08 -26.31
N PRO A 54 -14.67 -14.30 -25.24
CA PRO A 54 -16.03 -13.79 -25.13
C PRO A 54 -16.20 -12.28 -25.36
N ALA A 55 -15.38 -11.44 -24.72
CA ALA A 55 -15.51 -9.98 -24.82
C ALA A 55 -15.24 -9.43 -26.23
N ARG A 56 -14.57 -10.19 -27.09
CA ARG A 56 -14.31 -9.81 -28.49
C ARG A 56 -15.43 -10.21 -29.44
N ILE A 57 -16.33 -11.12 -29.03
CA ILE A 57 -17.44 -11.60 -29.83
C ILE A 57 -18.33 -10.44 -30.34
N PRO A 58 -18.70 -9.43 -29.52
CA PRO A 58 -19.48 -8.27 -29.99
C PRO A 58 -18.84 -7.48 -31.13
N HIS A 59 -17.51 -7.56 -31.27
CA HIS A 59 -16.77 -6.83 -32.29
C HIS A 59 -16.60 -7.62 -33.59
N LYS A 60 -16.88 -8.93 -33.60
CA LYS A 60 -16.77 -9.79 -34.79
C LYS A 60 -17.90 -9.51 -35.79
N PHE A 61 -17.58 -9.60 -37.08
CA PHE A 61 -18.50 -9.30 -38.17
C PHE A 61 -19.80 -10.12 -38.12
N TRP A 62 -19.70 -11.45 -37.95
CA TRP A 62 -20.88 -12.34 -37.88
C TRP A 62 -21.82 -11.98 -36.72
N PHE A 63 -21.28 -11.58 -35.56
CA PHE A 63 -22.10 -11.20 -34.41
C PHE A 63 -22.77 -9.84 -34.61
N LYS A 64 -22.10 -8.88 -35.26
CA LYS A 64 -22.72 -7.62 -35.67
C LYS A 64 -23.85 -7.84 -36.66
N TRP A 65 -23.68 -8.76 -37.61
CA TRP A 65 -24.70 -9.15 -38.58
C TRP A 65 -25.91 -9.81 -37.91
N LEU A 66 -25.64 -10.77 -37.01
CA LEU A 66 -26.67 -11.43 -36.20
C LEU A 66 -27.42 -10.44 -35.32
N ARG A 67 -26.72 -9.48 -34.70
CA ARG A 67 -27.33 -8.39 -33.91
C ARG A 67 -28.18 -7.46 -34.77
N LYS A 68 -27.76 -7.14 -36.00
CA LYS A 68 -28.53 -6.30 -36.94
C LYS A 68 -29.82 -7.00 -37.38
N GLY A 69 -29.75 -8.29 -37.72
CA GLY A 69 -30.92 -9.11 -38.01
C GLY A 69 -31.85 -9.18 -36.80
N PHE A 70 -31.30 -9.35 -35.60
CA PHE A 70 -32.07 -9.38 -34.37
C PHE A 70 -32.76 -8.04 -34.06
N THR A 71 -32.12 -6.89 -34.32
CA THR A 71 -32.78 -5.58 -34.17
C THR A 71 -34.01 -5.46 -35.07
N HIS A 72 -33.98 -6.01 -36.29
CA HIS A 72 -35.16 -6.06 -37.16
C HIS A 72 -36.24 -6.99 -36.63
N VAL A 73 -35.88 -8.18 -36.16
CA VAL A 73 -36.82 -9.13 -35.55
C VAL A 73 -37.45 -8.53 -34.28
N ASN A 74 -36.66 -7.90 -33.40
CA ASN A 74 -37.17 -7.23 -32.19
C ASN A 74 -38.11 -6.06 -32.51
N LEU A 75 -37.90 -5.37 -33.62
CA LEU A 75 -38.75 -4.27 -34.06
C LEU A 75 -40.10 -4.78 -34.58
N ILE A 76 -40.11 -5.92 -35.26
CA ILE A 76 -41.35 -6.62 -35.68
C ILE A 76 -42.05 -7.21 -34.46
N TYR A 77 -41.30 -7.90 -33.60
CA TYR A 77 -41.75 -8.45 -32.34
C TYR A 77 -42.47 -7.38 -31.51
N ASN A 78 -41.82 -6.27 -31.17
CA ASN A 78 -42.43 -5.20 -30.37
C ASN A 78 -43.70 -4.59 -30.98
N LYS A 79 -43.96 -4.74 -32.29
CA LYS A 79 -45.21 -4.31 -32.96
C LYS A 79 -46.37 -5.31 -32.80
N CYS A 80 -46.13 -6.56 -32.42
CA CYS A 80 -47.12 -7.65 -32.29
C CYS A 80 -47.54 -7.91 -30.82
N TRP A 81 -47.75 -6.84 -30.04
CA TRP A 81 -47.66 -6.87 -28.57
C TRP A 81 -48.66 -7.74 -27.76
N PRO A 82 -49.86 -8.17 -28.20
CA PRO A 82 -50.57 -9.16 -27.38
C PRO A 82 -50.10 -10.62 -27.60
N PHE A 83 -49.60 -10.97 -28.79
CA PHE A 83 -49.25 -12.37 -29.14
C PHE A 83 -47.91 -12.82 -28.56
N ASN A 84 -47.00 -11.88 -28.37
CA ASN A 84 -45.66 -12.13 -27.84
C ASN A 84 -45.64 -12.61 -26.40
N THR A 85 -46.57 -12.12 -25.58
CA THR A 85 -46.67 -12.46 -24.16
C THR A 85 -46.96 -13.95 -23.96
N ILE A 86 -47.85 -14.51 -24.78
CA ILE A 86 -48.22 -15.94 -24.74
C ILE A 86 -47.04 -16.81 -25.17
N LEU A 87 -46.34 -16.42 -26.24
CA LEU A 87 -45.14 -17.11 -26.71
C LEU A 87 -44.00 -17.06 -25.68
N GLU A 88 -43.79 -15.92 -25.02
CA GLU A 88 -42.79 -15.79 -23.95
C GLU A 88 -43.10 -16.69 -22.75
N TYR A 89 -44.37 -16.78 -22.32
CA TYR A 89 -44.75 -17.70 -21.26
C TYR A 89 -44.48 -19.16 -21.66
N TYR A 90 -44.84 -19.54 -22.89
CA TYR A 90 -44.57 -20.88 -23.40
C TYR A 90 -43.05 -21.18 -23.41
N LEU A 91 -42.25 -20.30 -23.98
CA LEU A 91 -40.80 -20.45 -24.04
C LEU A 91 -40.15 -20.45 -22.65
N PHE A 92 -40.69 -19.70 -21.69
CA PHE A 92 -40.25 -19.72 -20.30
C PHE A 92 -40.49 -21.10 -19.69
N PHE A 93 -41.71 -21.64 -19.76
CA PHE A 93 -42.03 -22.96 -19.21
C PHE A 93 -41.24 -24.08 -19.91
N GLN A 94 -41.05 -23.99 -21.22
CA GLN A 94 -40.21 -24.90 -21.99
C GLN A 94 -38.75 -24.86 -21.53
N THR A 95 -38.20 -23.66 -21.32
CA THR A 95 -36.83 -23.46 -20.84
C THR A 95 -36.68 -23.97 -19.40
N PHE A 96 -37.66 -23.71 -18.55
CA PHE A 96 -37.70 -24.21 -17.16
C PHE A 96 -37.74 -25.73 -17.11
N PHE A 97 -38.57 -26.37 -17.93
CA PHE A 97 -38.69 -27.82 -18.04
C PHE A 97 -37.37 -28.47 -18.48
N ILE A 98 -36.70 -27.90 -19.49
CA ILE A 98 -35.40 -28.38 -19.96
C ILE A 98 -34.31 -28.17 -18.89
N LEU A 99 -34.26 -27.01 -18.23
CA LEU A 99 -33.29 -26.74 -17.17
C LEU A 99 -33.44 -27.69 -15.97
N ASN A 100 -34.67 -28.05 -15.61
CA ASN A 100 -34.95 -29.03 -14.54
C ASN A 100 -34.44 -30.44 -14.91
N LYS A 101 -34.45 -30.82 -16.19
CA LYS A 101 -33.85 -32.07 -16.67
C LYS A 101 -32.33 -32.04 -16.76
N LEU A 102 -31.76 -30.88 -17.12
CA LEU A 102 -30.32 -30.72 -17.38
C LEU A 102 -29.48 -30.49 -16.12
N LEU A 103 -30.03 -29.82 -15.12
CA LEU A 103 -29.29 -29.46 -13.90
C LEU A 103 -29.48 -30.54 -12.82
N PRO A 104 -28.42 -30.89 -12.06
CA PRO A 104 -28.58 -31.76 -10.90
C PRO A 104 -29.57 -31.12 -9.92
N PRO A 105 -30.40 -31.92 -9.22
CA PRO A 105 -31.39 -31.39 -8.27
C PRO A 105 -30.69 -30.53 -7.22
N VAL A 106 -30.97 -29.22 -7.29
CA VAL A 106 -30.40 -28.21 -6.37
C VAL A 106 -31.04 -28.31 -4.98
N LEU A 107 -32.21 -28.94 -4.89
CA LEU A 107 -32.96 -29.13 -3.65
C LEU A 107 -32.71 -30.52 -3.06
N PRO A 108 -32.54 -30.66 -1.74
CA PRO A 108 -32.39 -31.97 -1.09
C PRO A 108 -33.57 -32.88 -1.39
N ALA A 109 -33.28 -34.15 -1.70
CA ALA A 109 -34.30 -35.16 -1.96
C ALA A 109 -35.24 -35.27 -0.74
N GLY A 110 -36.55 -35.14 -0.98
CA GLY A 110 -37.59 -35.24 0.05
C GLY A 110 -38.16 -33.92 0.57
N ASN A 111 -37.61 -32.77 0.17
CA ASN A 111 -38.16 -31.45 0.50
C ASN A 111 -39.57 -31.26 -0.12
N TRP A 112 -40.48 -30.59 0.58
CA TRP A 112 -41.83 -30.30 0.07
C TRP A 112 -41.79 -29.49 -1.23
N LEU A 113 -40.79 -28.61 -1.37
CA LEU A 113 -40.55 -27.83 -2.58
C LEU A 113 -40.12 -28.72 -3.77
N SER A 114 -39.30 -29.75 -3.53
CA SER A 114 -38.86 -30.66 -4.61
C SER A 114 -40.02 -31.54 -5.10
N LYS A 115 -40.86 -32.02 -4.17
CA LYS A 115 -42.09 -32.75 -4.52
C LYS A 115 -43.07 -31.89 -5.33
N LEU A 116 -43.15 -30.59 -5.03
CA LEU A 116 -43.97 -29.65 -5.78
C LEU A 116 -43.43 -29.43 -7.20
N THR A 117 -42.11 -29.22 -7.35
CA THR A 117 -41.48 -29.03 -8.66
C THR A 117 -41.57 -30.26 -9.54
N ASP A 118 -41.44 -31.45 -8.97
CA ASP A 118 -41.54 -32.72 -9.71
C ASP A 118 -42.96 -32.94 -10.23
N LYS A 119 -43.98 -32.70 -9.38
CA LYS A 119 -45.38 -32.75 -9.78
C LYS A 119 -45.71 -31.73 -10.87
N PHE A 120 -45.19 -30.50 -10.72
CA PHE A 120 -45.41 -29.44 -11.71
C PHE A 120 -44.72 -29.74 -13.04
N SER A 121 -43.49 -30.28 -13.01
CA SER A 121 -42.75 -30.70 -14.20
C SER A 121 -43.45 -31.87 -14.92
N ALA A 122 -43.98 -32.84 -14.17
CA ALA A 122 -44.77 -33.93 -14.72
C ALA A 122 -46.07 -33.43 -15.38
N TRP A 123 -46.74 -32.45 -14.75
CA TRP A 123 -47.94 -31.81 -15.31
C TRP A 123 -47.63 -30.99 -16.58
N LEU A 124 -46.47 -30.34 -16.64
CA LEU A 124 -46.00 -29.61 -17.83
C LEU A 124 -45.62 -30.53 -18.99
N SER A 125 -45.06 -31.71 -18.70
CA SER A 125 -44.50 -32.64 -19.70
C SER A 125 -45.35 -32.87 -20.96
N PRO A 126 -46.68 -33.08 -20.91
CA PRO A 126 -47.49 -33.27 -22.12
C PRO A 126 -47.64 -32.01 -23.00
N TYR A 127 -47.40 -30.83 -22.46
CA TYR A 127 -47.56 -29.55 -23.18
C TYR A 127 -46.22 -29.01 -23.73
N MET A 128 -45.10 -29.61 -23.35
CA MET A 128 -43.75 -29.17 -23.72
C MET A 128 -43.26 -29.87 -25.00
N LEU A 129 -42.47 -29.17 -25.81
CA LEU A 129 -41.83 -29.74 -26.98
C LEU A 129 -40.84 -30.86 -26.59
N PRO A 130 -40.88 -32.02 -27.25
CA PRO A 130 -39.95 -33.13 -27.00
C PRO A 130 -38.59 -32.84 -27.65
N ILE A 131 -37.82 -31.93 -27.06
CA ILE A 131 -36.45 -31.63 -27.49
C ILE A 131 -35.52 -32.70 -26.91
N ASN A 132 -35.17 -33.69 -27.74
CA ASN A 132 -34.31 -34.80 -27.34
C ASN A 132 -32.84 -34.51 -27.67
N GLY A 133 -31.94 -34.98 -26.81
CA GLY A 133 -30.49 -34.82 -26.97
C GLY A 133 -29.92 -33.59 -26.25
N LEU A 134 -28.86 -33.81 -25.48
CA LEU A 134 -28.21 -32.81 -24.63
C LEU A 134 -27.78 -31.55 -25.42
N PHE A 135 -27.22 -31.75 -26.62
CA PHE A 135 -26.77 -30.65 -27.48
C PHE A 135 -27.93 -29.72 -27.90
N LEU A 136 -29.03 -30.30 -28.37
CA LEU A 136 -30.20 -29.53 -28.83
C LEU A 136 -30.90 -28.81 -27.68
N GLN A 137 -30.99 -29.46 -26.52
CA GLN A 137 -31.51 -28.85 -25.29
C GLN A 137 -30.66 -27.66 -24.84
N VAL A 138 -29.34 -27.80 -24.82
CA VAL A 138 -28.41 -26.71 -24.48
C VAL A 138 -28.47 -25.58 -25.51
N CYS A 139 -28.49 -25.90 -26.81
CA CYS A 139 -28.65 -24.90 -27.87
C CYS A 139 -29.98 -24.14 -27.75
N PHE A 140 -31.08 -24.83 -27.42
CA PHE A 140 -32.39 -24.21 -27.21
C PHE A 140 -32.38 -23.25 -26.01
N VAL A 141 -31.85 -23.67 -24.87
CA VAL A 141 -31.73 -22.81 -23.68
C VAL A 141 -30.85 -21.60 -23.97
N ILE A 142 -29.71 -21.79 -24.63
CA ILE A 142 -28.82 -20.68 -25.03
C ILE A 142 -29.54 -19.74 -25.99
N PHE A 143 -30.27 -20.27 -26.97
CA PHE A 143 -31.08 -19.49 -27.89
C PHE A 143 -32.12 -18.65 -27.12
N VAL A 144 -32.96 -19.27 -26.29
CA VAL A 144 -33.99 -18.55 -25.54
C VAL A 144 -33.38 -17.47 -24.63
N LEU A 145 -32.29 -17.77 -23.92
CA LEU A 145 -31.62 -16.79 -23.04
C LEU A 145 -30.92 -15.65 -23.80
N LEU A 146 -30.43 -15.89 -25.02
CA LEU A 146 -29.83 -14.86 -25.85
C LEU A 146 -30.89 -13.93 -26.47
N PHE A 147 -32.01 -14.50 -26.91
CA PHE A 147 -32.99 -13.81 -27.74
C PHE A 147 -34.23 -13.29 -26.99
N PHE A 148 -34.55 -13.81 -25.80
CA PHE A 148 -35.71 -13.37 -25.00
C PHE A 148 -35.27 -12.72 -23.68
N PRO A 149 -35.03 -11.39 -23.67
CA PRO A 149 -34.51 -10.70 -22.50
C PRO A 149 -35.47 -10.77 -21.30
N THR A 150 -36.79 -10.83 -21.50
CA THR A 150 -37.79 -11.00 -20.44
C THR A 150 -37.58 -12.32 -19.70
N ILE A 151 -37.45 -13.43 -20.42
CA ILE A 151 -37.21 -14.78 -19.88
C ILE A 151 -35.87 -14.84 -19.17
N ARG A 152 -34.81 -14.27 -19.76
CA ARG A 152 -33.49 -14.15 -19.12
C ARG A 152 -33.55 -13.35 -17.82
N ASN A 153 -34.24 -12.21 -17.83
CA ASN A 153 -34.35 -11.34 -16.65
C ASN A 153 -35.20 -11.99 -15.55
N LEU A 154 -36.27 -12.71 -15.91
CA LEU A 154 -37.12 -13.47 -15.00
C LEU A 154 -36.37 -14.65 -14.37
N LEU A 155 -35.64 -15.45 -15.16
CA LEU A 155 -34.78 -16.52 -14.64
C LEU A 155 -33.64 -15.96 -13.77
N ALA A 156 -33.05 -14.81 -14.12
CA ALA A 156 -32.05 -14.11 -13.32
C ALA A 156 -32.61 -13.44 -12.05
N TRP A 157 -33.92 -13.17 -12.03
CA TRP A 157 -34.67 -12.75 -10.85
C TRP A 157 -35.04 -13.94 -9.97
N MET A 158 -35.45 -15.08 -10.54
CA MET A 158 -35.67 -16.31 -9.76
C MET A 158 -34.36 -16.84 -9.15
N SER A 159 -33.24 -16.70 -9.87
CA SER A 159 -31.90 -16.94 -9.32
C SER A 159 -31.46 -15.88 -8.30
N SER A 160 -32.25 -14.84 -8.02
CA SER A 160 -31.95 -13.85 -6.98
C SER A 160 -32.02 -14.43 -5.56
N GLY A 161 -32.63 -15.60 -5.37
CA GLY A 161 -32.44 -16.39 -4.14
C GLY A 161 -30.97 -16.76 -3.91
N LEU A 162 -30.24 -17.09 -4.98
CA LEU A 162 -28.78 -17.28 -4.96
C LEU A 162 -28.03 -15.96 -4.74
N LYS A 163 -28.58 -14.83 -5.19
CA LYS A 163 -28.05 -13.48 -4.85
C LYS A 163 -28.25 -13.14 -3.37
N LYS A 164 -29.34 -13.60 -2.73
CA LYS A 164 -29.54 -13.50 -1.27
C LYS A 164 -28.54 -14.38 -0.51
N PHE A 165 -28.24 -15.58 -1.01
CA PHE A 165 -27.17 -16.45 -0.49
C PHE A 165 -25.77 -15.85 -0.70
N LEU A 166 -25.47 -15.25 -1.85
CA LEU A 166 -24.23 -14.49 -2.08
C LEU A 166 -24.18 -13.18 -1.29
N ALA A 167 -25.34 -12.60 -0.92
CA ALA A 167 -25.41 -11.46 -0.01
C ALA A 167 -25.21 -11.85 1.45
N MET A 168 -25.31 -13.15 1.79
CA MET A 168 -24.82 -13.70 3.07
C MET A 168 -23.29 -13.88 3.10
N LEU A 169 -22.57 -13.68 1.97
CA LEU A 169 -21.12 -13.57 1.97
C LEU A 169 -20.70 -12.21 2.58
N PRO A 170 -19.57 -12.15 3.32
CA PRO A 170 -19.43 -11.23 4.45
C PRO A 170 -19.19 -9.77 4.06
N GLY A 171 -20.22 -8.91 4.11
CA GLY A 171 -20.11 -7.46 4.36
C GLY A 171 -19.48 -6.53 3.29
N LYS A 172 -19.55 -5.21 3.56
CA LYS A 172 -19.01 -4.10 2.72
C LYS A 172 -17.52 -4.29 2.39
N GLN A 173 -16.74 -4.75 3.37
CA GLN A 173 -15.31 -5.01 3.23
C GLN A 173 -14.98 -6.09 2.18
N THR A 174 -15.75 -7.17 2.10
CA THR A 174 -15.51 -8.23 1.10
C THR A 174 -15.86 -7.75 -0.31
N ARG A 175 -16.90 -6.92 -0.47
CA ARG A 175 -17.25 -6.32 -1.77
C ARG A 175 -16.18 -5.37 -2.28
N GLU A 176 -15.67 -4.48 -1.41
CA GLU A 176 -14.54 -3.59 -1.75
C GLU A 176 -13.29 -4.38 -2.09
N MET A 177 -12.99 -5.43 -1.31
CA MET A 177 -11.86 -6.32 -1.58
C MET A 177 -12.01 -7.01 -2.94
N ILE A 178 -13.18 -7.58 -3.26
CA ILE A 178 -13.46 -8.16 -4.58
C ILE A 178 -13.30 -7.12 -5.69
N GLY A 179 -13.79 -5.89 -5.50
CA GLY A 179 -13.56 -4.78 -6.43
C GLY A 179 -12.07 -4.52 -6.68
N ARG A 180 -11.24 -4.53 -5.63
CA ARG A 180 -9.77 -4.42 -5.73
C ARG A 180 -9.18 -5.60 -6.49
N TYR A 181 -9.59 -6.84 -6.18
CA TYR A 181 -9.15 -8.04 -6.91
C TYR A 181 -9.48 -8.01 -8.39
N LEU A 182 -10.67 -7.52 -8.77
CA LEU A 182 -11.08 -7.41 -10.16
C LEU A 182 -10.18 -6.44 -10.93
N ASN A 183 -9.62 -5.43 -10.27
CA ASN A 183 -8.77 -4.43 -10.91
C ASN A 183 -7.30 -4.80 -10.90
N ILE A 184 -6.80 -5.40 -9.81
CA ILE A 184 -5.55 -6.16 -9.85
C ILE A 184 -5.65 -7.19 -10.98
N GLY A 185 -6.80 -7.85 -11.15
CA GLY A 185 -7.11 -8.76 -12.25
C GLY A 185 -7.11 -8.12 -13.64
N ARG A 186 -7.69 -6.92 -13.79
CA ARG A 186 -7.65 -6.12 -15.03
C ARG A 186 -6.23 -5.70 -15.42
N TYR A 187 -5.38 -5.38 -14.45
CA TYR A 187 -3.95 -5.12 -14.72
C TYR A 187 -3.10 -6.38 -14.73
N ALA A 188 -3.59 -7.48 -14.17
CA ALA A 188 -3.00 -8.81 -14.30
C ALA A 188 -3.13 -9.38 -15.72
N PHE A 189 -3.80 -8.69 -16.65
CA PHE A 189 -3.64 -8.97 -18.09
C PHE A 189 -2.22 -8.65 -18.57
N HIS A 190 -1.56 -7.67 -17.95
CA HIS A 190 -0.20 -7.29 -18.28
C HIS A 190 0.79 -8.19 -17.55
N ARG A 191 1.72 -8.75 -18.33
CA ARG A 191 2.80 -9.60 -17.81
C ARG A 191 4.05 -8.81 -17.46
N HIS A 192 4.17 -7.59 -17.99
CA HIS A 192 5.36 -6.77 -17.89
C HIS A 192 5.07 -5.42 -17.25
N GLN A 193 6.00 -4.95 -16.41
CA GLN A 193 5.96 -3.63 -15.78
C GLN A 193 5.96 -2.51 -16.83
N SER A 194 6.69 -2.69 -17.93
CA SER A 194 6.74 -1.75 -19.07
C SER A 194 5.37 -1.45 -19.67
N THR A 195 4.49 -2.44 -19.77
CA THR A 195 3.14 -2.24 -20.32
C THR A 195 2.27 -1.42 -19.37
N ILE A 196 2.40 -1.64 -18.06
CA ILE A 196 1.66 -0.86 -17.06
C ILE A 196 2.18 0.57 -17.02
N PHE A 197 3.51 0.75 -17.08
CA PHE A 197 4.15 2.06 -17.13
C PHE A 197 3.77 2.87 -18.38
N SER A 198 3.74 2.26 -19.56
CA SER A 198 3.30 2.92 -20.79
C SER A 198 1.87 3.47 -20.68
N LYS A 199 0.96 2.69 -20.04
CA LYS A 199 -0.41 3.12 -19.77
C LYS A 199 -0.51 4.25 -18.75
N LEU A 200 0.35 4.26 -17.73
CA LEU A 200 0.47 5.35 -16.77
C LEU A 200 0.93 6.62 -17.48
N LYS A 201 2.03 6.54 -18.24
CA LYS A 201 2.61 7.66 -18.99
C LYS A 201 1.58 8.29 -19.95
N SER A 202 0.76 7.48 -20.62
CA SER A 202 -0.31 7.98 -21.50
C SER A 202 -1.47 8.67 -20.77
N GLN A 203 -1.48 8.66 -19.43
CA GLN A 203 -2.43 9.43 -18.63
C GLN A 203 -1.98 10.87 -18.36
N TYR A 204 -0.72 11.20 -18.56
CA TYR A 204 -0.13 12.49 -18.17
C TYR A 204 0.42 13.26 -19.38
N PRO A 205 0.65 14.58 -19.24
CA PRO A 205 1.39 15.35 -20.23
C PRO A 205 2.79 14.77 -20.49
N ALA A 206 3.31 15.00 -21.69
CA ALA A 206 4.67 14.59 -22.06
C ALA A 206 5.71 15.18 -21.09
N GLY A 207 6.79 14.44 -20.86
CA GLY A 207 7.86 14.83 -19.92
C GLY A 207 7.54 14.61 -18.44
N THR A 208 6.32 14.24 -18.06
CA THR A 208 5.99 13.92 -16.67
C THR A 208 6.89 12.80 -16.12
N GLY A 209 7.45 13.04 -14.94
CA GLY A 209 8.25 12.09 -14.18
C GLY A 209 7.41 11.24 -13.22
N PHE A 210 7.85 10.02 -12.95
CA PHE A 210 7.14 9.08 -12.10
C PHE A 210 8.09 8.40 -11.12
N VAL A 211 7.80 8.53 -9.84
CA VAL A 211 8.39 7.70 -8.81
C VAL A 211 7.68 6.36 -8.81
N VAL A 212 8.41 5.31 -9.13
CA VAL A 212 7.88 3.95 -9.25
C VAL A 212 8.30 3.14 -8.03
N LEU A 213 7.30 2.69 -7.27
CA LEU A 213 7.48 1.98 -6.02
C LEU A 213 7.20 0.48 -6.25
N PRO A 214 8.23 -0.38 -6.24
CA PRO A 214 8.02 -1.83 -6.25
C PRO A 214 7.47 -2.29 -4.90
N MET A 215 7.03 -3.55 -4.84
CA MET A 215 6.44 -4.14 -3.64
C MET A 215 6.97 -5.56 -3.48
N ASP A 216 7.68 -5.83 -2.39
CA ASP A 216 7.99 -7.19 -2.01
C ASP A 216 6.88 -7.76 -1.10
N MET A 217 6.10 -8.69 -1.65
CA MET A 217 5.01 -9.33 -0.93
C MET A 217 5.35 -10.74 -0.43
N ASP A 218 6.60 -11.19 -0.60
CA ASP A 218 7.00 -12.55 -0.22
C ASP A 218 6.78 -12.81 1.28
N TYR A 219 6.95 -11.81 2.15
CA TYR A 219 6.81 -11.94 3.61
C TYR A 219 5.41 -11.65 4.16
N MET A 220 4.42 -11.44 3.30
CA MET A 220 3.04 -11.14 3.71
C MET A 220 2.27 -12.35 4.27
N SER A 221 2.82 -13.57 4.26
CA SER A 221 2.12 -14.81 4.68
C SER A 221 0.84 -15.12 3.86
N ALA A 222 0.77 -14.64 2.61
CA ALA A 222 -0.36 -14.77 1.69
C ALA A 222 -0.10 -15.76 0.52
N GLY A 223 0.85 -16.67 0.68
CA GLY A 223 1.33 -17.57 -0.38
C GLY A 223 2.59 -17.07 -1.08
N LYS A 224 2.97 -17.73 -2.18
CA LYS A 224 4.15 -17.38 -3.00
C LYS A 224 3.67 -16.67 -4.26
N SER A 225 4.21 -15.49 -4.55
CA SER A 225 4.00 -14.83 -5.84
C SER A 225 4.66 -15.63 -6.96
N ARG A 226 4.22 -15.42 -8.21
CA ARG A 226 4.73 -16.14 -9.37
C ARG A 226 6.17 -15.75 -9.68
N THR A 227 6.46 -14.45 -9.68
CA THR A 227 7.78 -13.88 -9.94
C THR A 227 8.51 -13.57 -8.63
N ARG A 228 9.85 -13.71 -8.57
CA ARG A 228 10.61 -13.33 -7.37
C ARG A 228 10.77 -11.82 -7.31
N TYR A 229 10.87 -11.28 -6.10
CA TYR A 229 11.16 -9.86 -5.92
C TYR A 229 12.45 -9.43 -6.64
N ARG A 230 13.51 -10.26 -6.57
CA ARG A 230 14.77 -10.00 -7.30
C ARG A 230 14.57 -9.91 -8.82
N ASP A 231 13.72 -10.78 -9.38
CA ASP A 231 13.43 -10.80 -10.83
C ASP A 231 12.53 -9.59 -11.22
N GLN A 232 11.58 -9.19 -10.36
CA GLN A 232 10.78 -7.96 -10.53
C GLN A 232 11.68 -6.72 -10.57
N MET A 233 12.67 -6.65 -9.69
CA MET A 233 13.56 -5.50 -9.60
C MET A 233 14.49 -5.40 -10.81
N GLN A 234 14.92 -6.53 -11.37
CA GLN A 234 15.68 -6.55 -12.61
C GLN A 234 14.86 -5.97 -13.78
N GLU A 235 13.61 -6.40 -13.94
CA GLU A 235 12.73 -5.84 -14.98
C GLU A 235 12.48 -4.33 -14.77
N LEU A 236 12.41 -3.88 -13.51
CA LEU A 236 12.27 -2.44 -13.21
C LEU A 236 13.55 -1.65 -13.56
N ALA A 237 14.73 -2.24 -13.38
CA ALA A 237 16.00 -1.64 -13.80
C ALA A 237 16.10 -1.53 -15.33
N GLU A 238 15.70 -2.58 -16.05
CA GLU A 238 15.62 -2.55 -17.53
C GLU A 238 14.64 -1.45 -17.99
N LEU A 239 13.47 -1.34 -17.36
CA LEU A 239 12.50 -0.29 -17.66
C LEU A 239 13.04 1.13 -17.39
N LYS A 240 13.88 1.29 -16.36
CA LYS A 240 14.56 2.55 -16.06
C LYS A 240 15.54 2.92 -17.17
N ASP A 241 16.31 1.96 -17.67
CA ASP A 241 17.30 2.20 -18.73
C ASP A 241 16.63 2.77 -19.99
N ASP A 242 15.39 2.37 -20.28
CA ASP A 242 14.56 2.89 -21.39
C ASP A 242 13.89 4.26 -21.10
N ASN A 243 13.88 4.74 -19.84
CA ASN A 243 13.07 5.90 -19.42
C ASN A 243 13.79 6.83 -18.42
N LYS A 244 15.11 6.97 -18.51
CA LYS A 244 15.97 7.64 -17.51
C LYS A 244 15.50 9.02 -17.04
N GLU A 245 14.97 9.84 -17.96
CA GLU A 245 14.51 11.21 -17.67
C GLU A 245 13.14 11.27 -16.97
N THR A 246 12.36 10.19 -17.00
CA THR A 246 10.95 10.19 -16.56
C THR A 246 10.62 9.10 -15.54
N LEU A 247 11.55 8.20 -15.23
CA LEU A 247 11.33 7.09 -14.30
C LEU A 247 12.34 7.13 -13.15
N PHE A 248 11.82 7.34 -11.95
CA PHE A 248 12.58 7.46 -10.70
C PHE A 248 12.24 6.28 -9.78
N PRO A 249 12.83 5.07 -10.01
CA PRO A 249 12.41 3.89 -9.28
C PRO A 249 13.03 3.86 -7.89
N PHE A 250 12.27 3.35 -6.92
CA PHE A 250 12.78 3.11 -5.56
C PHE A 250 13.09 1.62 -5.37
N VAL A 251 14.01 1.29 -4.46
CA VAL A 251 14.24 -0.09 -4.03
C VAL A 251 13.37 -0.42 -2.82
N PHE A 252 12.63 -1.52 -2.86
CA PHE A 252 11.83 -1.96 -1.70
C PHE A 252 12.71 -2.71 -0.69
N VAL A 253 12.53 -2.40 0.59
CA VAL A 253 13.29 -3.00 1.69
C VAL A 253 12.36 -3.60 2.76
N ASP A 254 12.67 -4.83 3.16
CA ASP A 254 12.06 -5.52 4.30
C ASP A 254 13.19 -6.03 5.22
N PRO A 255 13.13 -5.79 6.54
CA PRO A 255 14.19 -6.22 7.46
C PRO A 255 14.42 -7.74 7.45
N ARG A 256 13.40 -8.53 7.09
CA ARG A 256 13.50 -9.99 7.00
C ARG A 256 14.28 -10.47 5.79
N ARG A 257 14.70 -9.56 4.90
CA ARG A 257 15.70 -9.82 3.86
C ARG A 257 17.12 -9.47 4.29
N CYS A 258 17.30 -8.61 5.29
CA CYS A 258 18.59 -8.26 5.88
C CYS A 258 19.09 -9.37 6.81
N VAL A 259 19.16 -10.60 6.29
CA VAL A 259 19.63 -11.81 6.94
C VAL A 259 20.64 -12.50 6.02
N PRO A 260 21.45 -13.46 6.51
CA PRO A 260 22.33 -14.22 5.64
C PRO A 260 21.59 -14.77 4.42
N VAL A 261 22.17 -14.62 3.22
CA VAL A 261 21.50 -14.84 1.93
C VAL A 261 20.79 -16.20 1.81
N ARG A 262 21.35 -17.25 2.43
CA ARG A 262 20.78 -18.61 2.44
C ARG A 262 19.50 -18.73 3.29
N LYS A 263 19.26 -17.81 4.21
CA LYS A 263 18.06 -17.73 5.06
C LYS A 263 16.97 -16.84 4.44
N GLU A 264 17.28 -16.10 3.37
CA GLU A 264 16.29 -15.27 2.68
C GLU A 264 15.18 -16.12 2.06
N LYS A 265 13.96 -15.59 2.08
CA LYS A 265 12.83 -16.23 1.41
C LYS A 265 13.05 -16.18 -0.10
N ARG A 266 12.95 -17.36 -0.74
CA ARG A 266 13.13 -17.58 -2.20
C ARG A 266 14.56 -17.32 -2.71
N PHE A 267 15.55 -17.57 -1.86
CA PHE A 267 16.95 -17.67 -2.23
C PHE A 267 17.18 -18.63 -3.41
N LYS A 268 18.10 -18.25 -4.31
CA LYS A 268 18.70 -19.12 -5.33
C LYS A 268 20.23 -19.04 -5.24
N LYS A 269 20.91 -20.15 -5.56
CA LYS A 269 22.37 -20.17 -5.68
C LYS A 269 22.82 -19.08 -6.67
N GLY A 270 23.74 -18.23 -6.25
CA GLY A 270 24.22 -17.07 -7.02
C GLY A 270 23.59 -15.72 -6.61
N ASP A 271 22.54 -15.71 -5.78
CA ASP A 271 22.06 -14.45 -5.21
C ASP A 271 23.14 -13.82 -4.31
N LYS A 272 23.35 -12.50 -4.47
CA LYS A 272 24.13 -11.69 -3.53
C LYS A 272 23.35 -11.47 -2.22
N PRO A 273 24.04 -11.25 -1.08
CA PRO A 273 23.39 -10.79 0.15
C PRO A 273 22.46 -9.61 -0.14
N PHE A 274 21.28 -9.57 0.49
CA PHE A 274 20.36 -8.46 0.28
C PHE A 274 21.00 -7.13 0.70
N PHE A 275 21.50 -7.06 1.92
CA PHE A 275 22.13 -5.88 2.49
C PHE A 275 23.41 -6.32 3.20
N ALA A 276 24.56 -5.80 2.74
CA ALA A 276 25.85 -5.99 3.37
C ALA A 276 26.57 -4.63 3.41
N TRP A 277 27.25 -4.37 4.51
CA TRP A 277 27.83 -3.07 4.79
C TRP A 277 29.04 -3.21 5.70
N LYS A 278 29.94 -2.24 5.61
CA LYS A 278 31.05 -2.05 6.54
C LYS A 278 31.05 -0.62 7.07
N GLN A 279 31.61 -0.46 8.27
CA GLN A 279 31.83 0.86 8.86
C GLN A 279 33.23 1.35 8.48
N VAL A 280 33.32 2.57 7.93
CA VAL A 280 34.60 3.28 7.74
C VAL A 280 34.49 4.61 8.46
N GLY A 281 35.18 4.72 9.59
CA GLY A 281 35.01 5.85 10.52
C GLY A 281 33.56 5.94 11.03
N VAL A 282 32.87 7.03 10.68
CA VAL A 282 31.47 7.30 11.10
C VAL A 282 30.44 6.98 10.01
N LYS A 283 30.89 6.54 8.84
CA LYS A 283 30.07 6.32 7.65
C LYS A 283 29.81 4.83 7.43
N VAL A 284 28.65 4.54 6.85
CA VAL A 284 28.30 3.22 6.33
C VAL A 284 28.72 3.17 4.87
N ILE A 285 29.46 2.14 4.47
CA ILE A 285 29.80 1.85 3.07
C ILE A 285 29.14 0.54 2.67
N LEU A 286 28.43 0.53 1.55
CA LEU A 286 27.78 -0.67 1.04
C LEU A 286 28.81 -1.62 0.43
N GLU A 287 28.72 -2.90 0.81
CA GLU A 287 29.53 -3.96 0.22
C GLU A 287 28.82 -4.55 -1.01
N ASP A 288 29.39 -5.60 -1.62
CA ASP A 288 28.77 -6.26 -2.78
C ASP A 288 27.46 -6.96 -2.39
N CYS A 289 26.36 -6.23 -2.52
CA CYS A 289 25.04 -6.63 -2.09
C CYS A 289 23.95 -6.06 -3.02
N PHE A 290 22.75 -6.63 -2.92
CA PHE A 290 21.60 -6.21 -3.70
C PHE A 290 21.32 -4.71 -3.55
N ILE A 291 21.32 -4.16 -2.33
CA ILE A 291 21.05 -2.73 -2.13
C ILE A 291 22.07 -1.83 -2.85
N ARG A 292 23.36 -2.22 -2.87
CA ARG A 292 24.40 -1.48 -3.60
C ARG A 292 24.13 -1.44 -5.10
N ASP A 293 23.81 -2.61 -5.68
CA ASP A 293 23.52 -2.73 -7.12
C ASP A 293 22.40 -1.75 -7.53
N TYR A 294 21.35 -1.60 -6.72
CA TYR A 294 20.23 -0.72 -7.06
C TYR A 294 20.49 0.75 -6.74
N LEU A 295 21.02 1.08 -5.55
CA LEU A 295 21.22 2.47 -5.16
C LEU A 295 22.43 3.11 -5.86
N GLU A 296 23.56 2.41 -5.96
CA GLU A 296 24.80 2.98 -6.51
C GLU A 296 24.92 2.70 -8.01
N GLU A 297 24.86 1.44 -8.43
CA GLU A 297 25.17 1.06 -9.82
C GLU A 297 24.02 1.42 -10.77
N LYS A 298 22.78 1.06 -10.41
CA LYS A 298 21.57 1.38 -11.18
C LYS A 298 20.98 2.75 -10.85
N GLN A 299 21.52 3.48 -9.87
CA GLN A 299 21.11 4.82 -9.47
C GLN A 299 19.62 4.97 -9.15
N PHE A 300 19.01 4.01 -8.44
CA PHE A 300 17.62 4.11 -8.00
C PHE A 300 17.46 5.32 -7.08
N SER A 301 16.34 6.03 -7.23
CA SER A 301 16.17 7.36 -6.67
C SER A 301 15.86 7.38 -5.17
N GLY A 302 15.57 6.23 -4.56
CA GLY A 302 15.20 6.15 -3.15
C GLY A 302 14.87 4.75 -2.65
N ILE A 303 14.38 4.68 -1.42
CA ILE A 303 14.02 3.44 -0.72
C ILE A 303 12.52 3.44 -0.39
N LYS A 304 11.83 2.33 -0.64
CA LYS A 304 10.44 2.09 -0.23
C LYS A 304 10.41 1.08 0.91
N ILE A 305 9.60 1.35 1.93
CA ILE A 305 9.25 0.37 2.96
C ILE A 305 7.73 0.25 3.12
N TYR A 306 7.28 -0.86 3.70
CA TYR A 306 5.86 -1.15 3.92
C TYR A 306 5.63 -1.88 5.25
N PRO A 307 5.71 -1.16 6.39
CA PRO A 307 5.60 -1.73 7.74
C PRO A 307 4.31 -2.54 7.99
N ALA A 308 3.21 -2.24 7.27
CA ALA A 308 1.98 -3.03 7.33
C ALA A 308 2.17 -4.53 6.97
N LEU A 309 3.31 -4.93 6.40
CA LEU A 309 3.71 -6.32 6.23
C LEU A 309 4.22 -7.00 7.52
N GLY A 310 4.11 -6.33 8.67
CA GLY A 310 4.36 -6.89 9.99
C GLY A 310 5.82 -6.74 10.43
N TYR A 311 6.28 -5.50 10.54
CA TYR A 311 7.55 -5.12 11.15
C TYR A 311 7.54 -3.63 11.50
N PHE A 312 8.32 -3.21 12.50
CA PHE A 312 8.47 -1.79 12.82
C PHE A 312 9.54 -1.13 11.93
N PRO A 313 9.36 0.15 11.54
CA PRO A 313 10.35 0.85 10.69
C PRO A 313 11.71 1.07 11.39
N PHE A 314 11.74 0.92 12.71
CA PHE A 314 12.93 1.00 13.55
C PHE A 314 13.53 -0.37 13.92
N ASP A 315 13.18 -1.45 13.20
CA ASP A 315 13.87 -2.74 13.31
C ASP A 315 15.39 -2.54 13.20
N ILE A 316 16.15 -3.11 14.15
CA ILE A 316 17.57 -2.82 14.30
C ILE A 316 18.38 -3.10 13.03
N ARG A 317 17.95 -4.07 12.21
CA ARG A 317 18.60 -4.44 10.95
C ARG A 317 18.50 -3.36 9.86
N LEU A 318 17.56 -2.42 10.00
CA LEU A 318 17.39 -1.29 9.08
C LEU A 318 18.21 -0.07 9.48
N LEU A 319 18.63 0.06 10.75
CA LEU A 319 19.29 1.28 11.23
C LEU A 319 20.59 1.61 10.48
N PRO A 320 21.46 0.65 10.10
CA PRO A 320 22.62 0.96 9.26
C PRO A 320 22.24 1.50 7.88
N LEU A 321 21.15 0.99 7.29
CA LEU A 321 20.65 1.49 6.01
C LEU A 321 20.05 2.89 6.16
N TRP A 322 19.40 3.19 7.28
CA TRP A 322 18.93 4.55 7.60
C TRP A 322 20.08 5.52 7.80
N LYS A 323 21.16 5.09 8.46
CA LYS A 323 22.37 5.89 8.57
C LYS A 323 22.98 6.17 7.20
N TYR A 324 23.10 5.14 6.36
CA TYR A 324 23.55 5.29 4.97
C TYR A 324 22.66 6.26 4.17
N ALA A 325 21.33 6.13 4.30
CA ALA A 325 20.38 7.00 3.61
C ALA A 325 20.45 8.45 4.10
N ALA A 326 20.56 8.68 5.41
CA ALA A 326 20.71 10.01 5.99
C ALA A 326 22.02 10.68 5.54
N ASP A 327 23.14 9.96 5.57
CA ASP A 327 24.46 10.47 5.17
C ASP A 327 24.53 10.84 3.68
N ASN A 328 23.77 10.11 2.84
CA ASN A 328 23.75 10.29 1.38
C ASN A 328 22.48 11.00 0.88
N ASN A 329 21.68 11.57 1.79
CA ASN A 329 20.46 12.31 1.48
C ASN A 329 19.43 11.54 0.61
N ILE A 330 19.39 10.22 0.77
CA ILE A 330 18.54 9.30 -0.02
C ILE A 330 17.11 9.34 0.53
N PRO A 331 16.10 9.63 -0.31
CA PRO A 331 14.71 9.66 0.12
C PRO A 331 14.19 8.26 0.45
N ILE A 332 13.42 8.19 1.54
CA ILE A 332 12.67 7.01 1.96
C ILE A 332 11.19 7.35 1.87
N LEU A 333 10.41 6.48 1.22
CA LEU A 333 8.96 6.56 1.22
C LEU A 333 8.42 5.36 2.00
N THR A 334 7.53 5.63 2.95
CA THR A 334 6.89 4.60 3.76
C THR A 334 5.38 4.60 3.58
N HIS A 335 4.75 3.43 3.70
CA HIS A 335 3.29 3.36 3.75
C HIS A 335 2.80 3.77 5.15
N CYS A 336 2.05 4.88 5.23
CA CYS A 336 1.61 5.50 6.48
C CYS A 336 0.09 5.76 6.47
N ILE A 337 -0.69 4.70 6.37
CA ILE A 337 -2.16 4.69 6.39
C ILE A 337 -2.64 3.33 6.89
N ARG A 338 -3.90 3.23 7.33
CA ARG A 338 -4.59 1.94 7.43
C ARG A 338 -4.85 1.33 6.04
N GLY A 339 -3.83 0.66 5.53
CA GLY A 339 -3.82 0.09 4.19
C GLY A 339 -4.66 -1.17 3.99
N THR A 340 -4.77 -1.56 2.73
CA THR A 340 -5.55 -2.73 2.28
C THR A 340 -4.69 -3.97 2.05
N ILE A 341 -3.40 -3.72 1.87
CA ILE A 341 -2.33 -4.70 1.75
C ILE A 341 -1.63 -4.73 3.12
N PHE A 342 -1.55 -5.91 3.74
CA PHE A 342 -0.99 -6.09 5.08
C PHE A 342 -0.67 -7.55 5.34
N TYR A 343 0.10 -7.83 6.40
CA TYR A 343 0.48 -9.17 6.83
C TYR A 343 -0.74 -10.07 7.08
N ARG A 344 -0.76 -11.27 6.48
CA ARG A 344 -1.87 -12.24 6.53
C ARG A 344 -1.63 -13.42 7.48
N GLY A 345 -0.48 -13.46 8.15
CA GLY A 345 -0.14 -14.52 9.10
C GLY A 345 -0.74 -14.29 10.48
N ARG A 346 -0.50 -15.22 11.41
CA ARG A 346 -0.88 -15.03 12.82
C ARG A 346 -0.06 -13.91 13.44
N LYS A 347 -0.71 -13.09 14.27
CA LYS A 347 -0.03 -12.07 15.08
C LYS A 347 1.01 -12.74 15.97
N GLN A 348 2.23 -12.20 16.01
CA GLN A 348 3.30 -12.74 16.85
C GLN A 348 3.14 -12.23 18.29
N THR A 349 3.63 -12.99 19.28
CA THR A 349 3.53 -12.62 20.71
C THR A 349 4.19 -11.28 21.01
N ALA A 350 5.35 -11.01 20.40
CA ALA A 350 6.05 -9.72 20.55
C ALA A 350 5.25 -8.52 20.00
N TRP A 351 4.23 -8.74 19.16
CA TRP A 351 3.42 -7.66 18.57
C TRP A 351 2.25 -7.22 19.45
N TYR A 352 2.10 -7.80 20.65
CA TYR A 352 1.08 -7.38 21.62
C TYR A 352 1.49 -6.17 22.43
N GLN A 353 2.76 -5.76 22.35
CA GLN A 353 3.28 -4.60 23.06
C GLN A 353 4.12 -3.74 22.11
N HIS A 354 4.13 -2.42 22.34
CA HIS A 354 5.00 -1.51 21.62
C HIS A 354 6.44 -1.65 22.14
N PRO A 355 7.46 -1.81 21.28
CA PRO A 355 8.84 -2.01 21.74
C PRO A 355 9.44 -0.83 22.53
N VAL A 356 8.96 0.40 22.27
CA VAL A 356 9.59 1.65 22.76
C VAL A 356 8.68 2.46 23.68
N PHE A 357 7.37 2.40 23.48
CA PHE A 357 6.43 3.28 24.18
C PHE A 357 5.84 2.50 25.34
N GLU A 358 5.58 3.22 26.43
CA GLU A 358 5.04 2.67 27.65
C GLU A 358 3.67 3.26 27.92
N GLN A 359 2.91 2.56 28.76
CA GLN A 359 1.67 3.00 29.35
C GLN A 359 1.81 2.96 30.86
N ALA A 360 1.08 3.84 31.53
CA ALA A 360 1.06 3.85 32.98
C ALA A 360 0.06 2.84 33.54
N MET A 361 0.46 2.11 34.57
CA MET A 361 -0.43 1.20 35.30
C MET A 361 -1.02 1.93 36.51
N SER A 362 -2.34 2.15 36.51
CA SER A 362 -2.99 2.68 37.71
C SER A 362 -2.97 1.61 38.81
N LYS A 363 -2.27 1.86 39.94
CA LYS A 363 -2.61 1.18 41.19
C LYS A 363 -4.00 1.68 41.61
N GLN A 364 -5.02 0.82 41.57
CA GLN A 364 -6.25 1.07 42.34
C GLN A 364 -5.83 1.26 43.80
N LYS A 365 -5.88 2.50 44.30
CA LYS A 365 -5.88 2.70 45.75
C LYS A 365 -7.26 2.26 46.21
N ASN A 366 -7.37 1.06 46.78
CA ASN A 366 -8.47 0.72 47.66
C ASN A 366 -8.40 1.65 48.89
N GLY A 367 -8.91 2.87 48.75
CA GLY A 367 -9.09 3.77 49.86
C GLY A 367 -10.18 3.21 50.76
N LYS A 368 -9.87 3.02 52.05
CA LYS A 368 -10.83 2.59 53.10
C LYS A 368 -12.01 3.55 53.32
N ASN A 369 -12.14 4.63 52.57
CA ASN A 369 -13.29 5.52 52.59
C ASN A 369 -13.85 5.60 51.18
N GLY A 370 -15.01 4.95 50.97
CA GLY A 370 -15.72 4.82 49.69
C GLY A 370 -16.18 6.14 49.08
N LYS A 371 -15.25 6.96 48.61
CA LYS A 371 -15.45 7.89 47.51
C LYS A 371 -14.67 7.36 46.34
N ASN A 372 -15.37 6.75 45.38
CA ASN A 372 -14.83 6.44 44.07
C ASN A 372 -14.41 7.78 43.45
N GLY A 373 -13.12 8.13 43.55
CA GLY A 373 -12.57 9.34 42.95
C GLY A 373 -12.36 9.17 41.45
N PHE A 374 -13.43 8.83 40.71
CA PHE A 374 -13.42 8.77 39.26
C PHE A 374 -14.57 9.59 38.66
N ASP A 375 -14.78 10.78 39.22
CA ASP A 375 -15.88 11.67 38.84
C ASP A 375 -15.36 13.00 38.25
N GLY A 376 -14.19 12.98 37.59
CA GLY A 376 -13.64 14.16 36.92
C GLY A 376 -13.11 13.80 35.54
N PHE A 377 -13.72 14.36 34.49
CA PHE A 377 -13.02 14.56 33.22
C PHE A 377 -11.84 15.50 33.53
N GLU A 378 -10.61 14.98 33.63
CA GLU A 378 -9.43 15.84 33.58
C GLU A 378 -9.53 16.68 32.31
N THR A 379 -9.49 17.99 32.49
CA THR A 379 -9.51 18.92 31.36
C THR A 379 -8.25 18.71 30.52
N ASP A 380 -8.37 19.05 29.25
CA ASP A 380 -7.28 18.95 28.30
C ASP A 380 -6.03 19.75 28.73
N GLU A 381 -6.21 20.88 29.43
CA GLU A 381 -5.13 21.66 30.04
C GLU A 381 -4.50 20.97 31.26
N GLU A 382 -5.28 20.24 32.06
CA GLU A 382 -4.77 19.45 33.19
C GLU A 382 -3.90 18.28 32.72
N ARG A 383 -4.23 17.63 31.60
CA ARG A 383 -3.40 16.56 31.01
C ARG A 383 -2.04 17.04 30.48
N GLU A 384 -1.94 18.28 30.03
CA GLU A 384 -0.67 18.89 29.60
C GLU A 384 0.17 19.43 30.76
N THR A 385 -0.43 19.63 31.95
CA THR A 385 0.20 20.29 33.11
C THR A 385 0.38 19.39 34.32
N LYS A 386 -0.26 18.22 34.38
CA LYS A 386 -0.08 17.19 35.42
C LYS A 386 0.11 15.82 34.75
N ASP A 387 1.20 15.14 35.12
CA ASP A 387 1.34 13.72 34.82
C ASP A 387 0.53 12.97 35.88
N SER A 388 -0.78 12.81 35.65
CA SER A 388 -1.72 12.20 36.60
C SER A 388 -1.57 10.67 36.70
N LEU A 389 -0.63 10.11 35.95
CA LEU A 389 -0.42 8.69 35.78
C LEU A 389 0.76 8.22 36.66
N LYS A 390 0.43 7.32 37.62
CA LYS A 390 1.30 6.80 38.69
C LYS A 390 2.57 6.09 38.17
N GLU A 391 3.55 5.99 39.09
CA GLU A 391 4.99 5.69 38.96
C GLU A 391 5.40 4.38 38.25
N ASP A 392 4.48 3.44 37.96
CA ASP A 392 4.82 2.15 37.35
C ASP A 392 4.45 2.16 35.84
N TYR A 393 5.44 2.36 34.98
CA TYR A 393 5.31 2.30 33.52
C TYR A 393 5.65 0.90 32.99
N VAL A 394 4.82 0.39 32.08
CA VAL A 394 5.02 -0.91 31.41
C VAL A 394 4.91 -0.73 29.90
N PRO A 395 5.41 -1.67 29.07
CA PRO A 395 5.26 -1.56 27.62
C PRO A 395 3.80 -1.35 27.19
N LEU A 396 3.57 -0.44 26.24
CA LEU A 396 2.24 -0.05 25.75
C LEU A 396 1.55 -1.25 25.09
N ASP A 397 0.36 -1.61 25.56
CA ASP A 397 -0.40 -2.73 25.01
C ASP A 397 -1.06 -2.37 23.68
N LEU A 398 -0.94 -3.31 22.73
CA LEU A 398 -1.47 -3.24 21.37
C LEU A 398 -2.55 -4.33 21.19
N PRO A 399 -3.80 -4.09 21.61
CA PRO A 399 -4.82 -5.13 21.77
C PRO A 399 -5.42 -5.67 20.45
N GLN A 400 -5.13 -5.03 19.31
CA GLN A 400 -5.71 -5.41 18.02
C GLN A 400 -5.32 -6.84 17.65
N THR A 401 -6.29 -7.66 17.27
CA THR A 401 -6.08 -9.09 16.94
C THR A 401 -6.26 -9.41 15.46
N LYS A 402 -7.14 -8.68 14.76
CA LYS A 402 -7.37 -8.86 13.31
C LYS A 402 -6.21 -8.29 12.52
N ASN A 403 -5.81 -8.99 11.45
CA ASN A 403 -4.70 -8.61 10.56
C ASN A 403 -4.75 -7.16 10.06
N VAL A 404 -5.92 -6.71 9.60
CA VAL A 404 -6.11 -5.35 9.12
C VAL A 404 -5.93 -4.33 10.25
N ASP A 405 -6.39 -4.66 11.46
CA ASP A 405 -6.40 -3.75 12.59
C ASP A 405 -5.01 -3.65 13.22
N PHE A 406 -4.32 -4.77 13.45
CA PHE A 406 -2.96 -4.69 14.01
C PHE A 406 -1.93 -4.18 13.00
N SER A 407 -2.25 -4.12 11.70
CA SER A 407 -1.36 -3.53 10.71
C SER A 407 -1.06 -2.06 11.00
N THR A 408 -2.02 -1.33 11.60
CA THR A 408 -1.85 0.08 11.97
C THR A 408 -0.81 0.29 13.05
N ASN A 409 -0.54 -0.73 13.88
CA ASN A 409 0.52 -0.67 14.89
C ASN A 409 1.91 -0.48 14.26
N PHE A 410 2.09 -0.95 13.03
CA PHE A 410 3.36 -0.82 12.31
C PHE A 410 3.43 0.44 11.45
N THR A 411 2.30 0.90 10.91
CA THR A 411 2.24 2.08 10.04
C THR A 411 1.99 3.38 10.79
N HIS A 412 1.76 3.32 12.11
CA HIS A 412 1.52 4.50 12.95
C HIS A 412 2.66 5.53 12.82
N PRO A 413 2.37 6.83 12.62
CA PRO A 413 3.40 7.84 12.38
C PRO A 413 4.38 8.01 13.55
N MET A 414 3.92 7.81 14.79
CA MET A 414 4.79 7.82 15.98
C MET A 414 5.95 6.80 15.94
N ASN A 415 5.84 5.73 15.14
CA ASN A 415 6.96 4.81 14.96
C ASN A 415 8.18 5.49 14.32
N TYR A 416 7.98 6.46 13.45
CA TYR A 416 9.08 7.18 12.82
C TYR A 416 9.66 8.27 13.71
N LEU A 417 8.90 8.74 14.71
CA LEU A 417 9.47 9.59 15.76
C LEU A 417 10.57 8.82 16.52
N CYS A 418 10.44 7.49 16.65
CA CYS A 418 11.50 6.65 17.23
C CYS A 418 12.80 6.62 16.42
N LEU A 419 12.77 7.04 15.15
CA LEU A 419 13.96 7.22 14.33
C LEU A 419 14.50 8.65 14.42
N LEU A 420 13.61 9.64 14.37
CA LEU A 420 13.96 11.05 14.24
C LEU A 420 14.39 11.68 15.58
N ASP A 421 13.77 11.30 16.69
CA ASP A 421 14.15 11.76 18.01
C ASP A 421 15.33 10.94 18.56
N LYS A 422 16.39 11.65 18.93
CA LYS A 422 17.64 11.03 19.41
C LYS A 422 17.46 10.23 20.69
N THR A 423 16.56 10.64 21.59
CA THR A 423 16.29 9.96 22.87
C THR A 423 15.52 8.67 22.62
N LEU A 424 14.51 8.70 21.74
CA LEU A 424 13.79 7.50 21.37
C LEU A 424 14.65 6.53 20.55
N LEU A 425 15.53 7.02 19.67
CA LEU A 425 16.46 6.18 18.93
C LEU A 425 17.46 5.48 19.85
N HIS A 426 17.95 6.18 20.89
CA HIS A 426 18.75 5.57 21.95
C HIS A 426 18.01 4.40 22.61
N ARG A 427 16.74 4.61 22.94
CA ARG A 427 15.86 3.58 23.50
C ARG A 427 15.63 2.40 22.55
N VAL A 428 15.43 2.65 21.25
CA VAL A 428 15.32 1.58 20.22
C VAL A 428 16.53 0.66 20.25
N ILE A 429 17.75 1.21 20.33
CA ILE A 429 18.99 0.42 20.33
C ILE A 429 19.17 -0.34 21.65
N SER A 430 18.56 0.13 22.74
CA SER A 430 18.70 -0.49 24.06
C SER A 430 17.71 -1.63 24.33
N VAL A 431 16.49 -1.58 23.80
CA VAL A 431 15.41 -2.54 24.10
C VAL A 431 15.52 -3.86 23.34
N GLU A 432 15.33 -5.00 24.04
CA GLU A 432 15.41 -6.34 23.43
C GLU A 432 14.35 -6.57 22.35
N ALA A 433 13.14 -6.03 22.51
CA ALA A 433 12.06 -6.21 21.55
C ALA A 433 12.39 -5.63 20.15
N ALA A 434 13.20 -4.57 20.07
CA ALA A 434 13.64 -4.00 18.80
C ALA A 434 14.80 -4.80 18.14
N LYS A 435 15.40 -5.73 18.88
CA LYS A 435 16.52 -6.58 18.47
C LYS A 435 16.07 -7.98 18.02
N GLU A 436 14.76 -8.25 18.06
CA GLU A 436 14.22 -9.57 17.75
C GLU A 436 14.62 -10.04 16.34
N GLY A 437 15.34 -11.17 16.26
CA GLY A 437 15.81 -11.76 15.02
C GLY A 437 17.13 -11.20 14.47
N ALA A 438 17.78 -10.29 15.19
CA ALA A 438 19.18 -9.90 14.96
C ALA A 438 20.14 -10.73 15.82
N SER A 439 21.33 -10.97 15.32
CA SER A 439 22.44 -11.59 16.05
C SER A 439 23.11 -10.59 16.99
N GLN A 440 23.79 -11.09 18.03
CA GLN A 440 24.55 -10.24 18.96
C GLN A 440 25.61 -9.41 18.24
N GLU A 441 26.28 -9.99 17.25
CA GLU A 441 27.26 -9.29 16.41
C GLU A 441 26.62 -8.10 15.66
N GLU A 442 25.42 -8.26 15.09
CA GLU A 442 24.69 -7.17 14.43
C GLU A 442 24.32 -6.06 15.41
N ILE A 443 23.87 -6.42 16.61
CA ILE A 443 23.51 -5.46 17.67
C ILE A 443 24.75 -4.64 18.08
N ASP A 444 25.89 -5.29 18.29
CA ASP A 444 27.12 -4.62 18.71
C ASP A 444 27.67 -3.71 17.61
N ARG A 445 27.61 -4.15 16.35
CA ARG A 445 27.94 -3.31 15.19
C ARG A 445 27.06 -2.07 15.09
N VAL A 446 25.76 -2.19 15.35
CA VAL A 446 24.84 -1.05 15.36
C VAL A 446 25.16 -0.10 16.51
N LYS A 447 25.40 -0.62 17.73
CA LYS A 447 25.82 0.22 18.87
C LYS A 447 27.09 1.01 18.56
N THR A 448 28.10 0.38 17.98
CA THR A 448 29.34 1.05 17.56
C THR A 448 29.07 2.11 16.48
N LEU A 449 28.23 1.80 15.49
CA LEU A 449 27.87 2.72 14.42
C LEU A 449 27.25 4.01 14.96
N PHE A 450 26.30 3.91 15.90
CA PHE A 450 25.66 5.08 16.51
C PHE A 450 26.45 5.70 17.68
N GLY A 451 27.57 5.08 18.05
CA GLY A 451 28.38 5.43 19.22
C GLY A 451 27.52 5.47 20.47
N TYR A 452 26.84 4.35 20.73
CA TYR A 452 25.93 4.15 21.83
C TYR A 452 26.67 4.10 23.17
N THR A 453 26.16 4.85 24.16
CA THR A 453 26.57 4.77 25.57
C THR A 453 25.35 4.52 26.45
N SER A 454 25.53 4.30 27.75
CA SER A 454 24.41 4.20 28.69
C SER A 454 23.59 5.51 28.79
N THR A 455 24.19 6.65 28.46
CA THR A 455 23.60 7.98 28.62
C THR A 455 23.10 8.61 27.32
N GLY A 456 23.42 8.04 26.15
CA GLY A 456 22.90 8.55 24.89
C GLY A 456 23.59 8.00 23.64
N LEU A 457 23.47 8.77 22.55
CA LEU A 457 24.09 8.49 21.25
C LEU A 457 24.99 9.64 20.83
N THR A 458 26.10 9.32 20.17
CA THR A 458 26.93 10.37 19.51
C THR A 458 26.38 10.73 18.12
N ARG A 459 25.64 9.83 17.47
CA ARG A 459 25.09 10.00 16.13
C ARG A 459 23.60 9.67 16.13
N ASP A 460 22.83 10.37 15.30
CA ASP A 460 21.37 10.20 15.21
C ASP A 460 20.89 10.11 13.75
N LEU A 461 19.56 10.05 13.58
CA LEU A 461 18.89 10.01 12.28
C LEU A 461 17.95 11.21 12.08
N SER A 462 18.19 12.33 12.78
CA SER A 462 17.33 13.54 12.70
C SER A 462 17.26 14.13 11.28
N LYS A 463 18.29 13.90 10.46
CA LYS A 463 18.37 14.32 9.06
C LYS A 463 17.82 13.30 8.05
N LEU A 464 17.23 12.20 8.51
CA LEU A 464 16.65 11.18 7.64
C LEU A 464 15.56 11.78 6.74
N LYS A 465 15.68 11.57 5.42
CA LYS A 465 14.68 12.05 4.46
C LYS A 465 13.55 11.06 4.31
N LEU A 466 12.43 11.34 4.97
CA LEU A 466 11.30 10.42 5.10
C LEU A 466 10.02 11.02 4.54
N CYS A 467 9.29 10.28 3.71
CA CYS A 467 7.96 10.64 3.23
C CYS A 467 6.91 9.68 3.81
N MET A 468 5.97 10.24 4.58
CA MET A 468 4.79 9.54 5.09
C MET A 468 3.76 9.41 3.95
N GLY A 469 3.72 8.24 3.34
CA GLY A 469 2.84 8.02 2.20
C GLY A 469 1.37 8.05 2.59
N HIS A 470 0.56 8.68 1.75
CA HIS A 470 -0.89 8.86 1.92
C HIS A 470 -1.31 9.79 3.06
N PHE A 471 -0.36 10.48 3.69
CA PHE A 471 -0.60 11.50 4.71
C PHE A 471 -1.58 11.07 5.82
N GLY A 472 -1.48 9.81 6.27
CA GLY A 472 -2.32 9.25 7.32
C GLY A 472 -3.61 8.57 6.83
N GLY A 473 -4.11 8.93 5.65
CA GLY A 473 -5.41 8.51 5.13
C GLY A 473 -6.48 9.60 5.22
N ASP A 474 -7.48 9.54 4.34
CA ASP A 474 -8.56 10.52 4.30
C ASP A 474 -9.49 10.39 5.52
N ASP A 475 -9.56 9.21 6.13
CA ASP A 475 -10.21 8.98 7.41
C ASP A 475 -9.56 9.77 8.55
N GLU A 476 -8.23 9.83 8.61
CA GLU A 476 -7.51 10.61 9.63
C GLU A 476 -7.65 12.12 9.43
N TRP A 477 -7.84 12.59 8.20
CA TRP A 477 -8.15 13.99 7.90
C TRP A 477 -9.56 14.35 8.36
N CYS A 478 -10.54 13.47 8.15
CA CYS A 478 -11.87 13.64 8.73
C CYS A 478 -11.82 13.65 10.26
N ARG A 479 -11.03 12.76 10.87
CA ARG A 479 -10.85 12.72 12.34
C ARG A 479 -10.25 13.99 12.91
N TYR A 480 -9.38 14.69 12.17
CA TYR A 480 -8.87 16.01 12.58
C TYR A 480 -10.02 17.01 12.75
N PHE A 481 -10.94 17.08 11.78
CA PHE A 481 -12.11 17.96 11.89
C PHE A 481 -13.09 17.55 13.00
N GLU A 482 -13.26 16.24 13.23
CA GLU A 482 -14.13 15.73 14.31
C GLU A 482 -13.56 15.98 15.72
N LYS A 483 -12.26 16.27 15.83
CA LYS A 483 -11.53 16.48 17.10
C LYS A 483 -11.24 17.96 17.39
N ASP A 484 -12.10 18.86 16.92
CA ASP A 484 -11.99 20.31 17.11
C ASP A 484 -11.81 20.75 18.57
N ARG A 485 -12.33 19.98 19.54
CA ARG A 485 -12.20 20.22 20.99
C ARG A 485 -11.12 19.42 21.70
N TYR A 486 -10.38 18.56 21.00
CA TYR A 486 -9.35 17.71 21.61
C TYR A 486 -8.01 18.42 21.66
N ASN A 487 -7.34 18.42 22.82
CA ASN A 487 -6.17 19.26 23.05
C ASN A 487 -5.10 19.10 21.97
N TYR A 488 -4.69 17.86 21.69
CA TYR A 488 -3.54 17.59 20.85
C TYR A 488 -3.78 17.97 19.39
N SER A 489 -4.99 17.72 18.85
CA SER A 489 -5.35 18.15 17.50
C SER A 489 -5.38 19.68 17.40
N SER A 490 -5.89 20.37 18.43
CA SER A 490 -5.91 21.85 18.49
C SER A 490 -4.52 22.49 18.54
N GLN A 491 -3.46 21.74 18.88
CA GLN A 491 -2.10 22.28 18.94
C GLN A 491 -1.59 22.77 17.58
N LEU A 492 -2.04 22.18 16.47
CA LEU A 492 -1.69 22.70 15.14
C LEU A 492 -2.24 24.10 14.89
N THR A 493 -3.44 24.39 15.39
CA THR A 493 -4.05 25.72 15.29
C THR A 493 -3.39 26.70 16.26
N LYS A 494 -3.11 26.26 17.49
CA LYS A 494 -2.50 27.10 18.55
C LYS A 494 -1.02 27.41 18.29
N HIS A 495 -0.28 26.47 17.72
CA HIS A 495 1.16 26.54 17.46
C HIS A 495 1.47 26.14 16.01
N PRO A 496 1.09 26.96 15.01
CA PRO A 496 1.20 26.60 13.60
C PRO A 496 2.64 26.42 13.12
N ASP A 497 3.63 26.91 13.85
CA ASP A 497 5.06 26.81 13.55
C ASP A 497 5.70 25.50 14.02
N ARG A 498 5.12 24.80 15.01
CA ARG A 498 5.69 23.54 15.55
C ARG A 498 4.70 22.37 15.67
N GLY A 499 3.42 22.65 15.89
CA GLY A 499 2.40 21.67 16.23
C GLY A 499 2.56 21.05 17.63
N ILE A 500 2.38 19.73 17.71
CA ILE A 500 2.36 18.97 18.96
C ILE A 500 3.77 18.72 19.50
N GLU A 501 4.02 19.10 20.75
CA GLU A 501 5.20 18.64 21.49
C GLU A 501 5.05 17.16 21.87
N PHE A 502 5.92 16.27 21.40
CA PHE A 502 5.71 14.83 21.54
C PHE A 502 6.07 14.24 22.91
N LEU A 503 7.17 14.72 23.51
CA LEU A 503 7.79 14.08 24.68
C LEU A 503 7.75 14.95 25.94
N LYS A 504 7.57 16.25 25.78
CA LYS A 504 7.63 17.23 26.87
C LYS A 504 6.29 17.89 27.13
N ARG A 505 6.15 18.40 28.35
CA ARG A 505 5.10 19.31 28.80
C ARG A 505 5.42 20.75 28.41
N ARG A 506 4.46 21.65 28.66
CA ARG A 506 4.66 23.11 28.48
C ARG A 506 5.79 23.69 29.34
N ASP A 507 6.06 23.11 30.51
CA ASP A 507 7.16 23.50 31.40
C ASP A 507 8.52 22.91 30.99
N GLY A 508 8.60 22.23 29.84
CA GLY A 508 9.82 21.64 29.30
C GLY A 508 10.24 20.31 29.94
N LYS A 509 9.53 19.84 30.98
CA LYS A 509 9.80 18.54 31.62
C LYS A 509 9.28 17.40 30.75
N LEU A 510 9.95 16.24 30.82
CA LEU A 510 9.49 15.01 30.17
C LEU A 510 8.14 14.58 30.74
N ALA A 511 7.25 14.11 29.88
CA ALA A 511 5.97 13.48 30.26
C ALA A 511 5.91 12.06 29.69
N PRO A 512 6.32 11.05 30.47
CA PRO A 512 6.38 9.66 30.01
C PRO A 512 5.01 9.09 29.57
N GLY A 513 3.88 9.57 30.12
CA GLY A 513 2.53 9.16 29.70
C GLY A 513 2.05 9.81 28.39
N LYS A 514 2.72 10.85 27.89
CA LYS A 514 2.28 11.60 26.70
C LYS A 514 2.33 10.78 25.39
N PRO A 515 3.40 10.01 25.10
CA PRO A 515 3.43 9.13 23.93
C PRO A 515 2.25 8.15 23.85
N GLU A 516 1.81 7.58 24.98
CA GLU A 516 0.61 6.73 25.02
C GLU A 516 -0.64 7.51 24.58
N GLN A 517 -0.85 8.70 25.15
CA GLN A 517 -2.02 9.51 24.83
C GLN A 517 -2.05 9.89 23.35
N LEU A 518 -0.90 10.28 22.80
CA LEU A 518 -0.76 10.61 21.38
C LEU A 518 -1.04 9.40 20.50
N TRP A 519 -0.50 8.23 20.86
CA TRP A 519 -0.73 6.98 20.14
C TRP A 519 -2.21 6.57 20.11
N ARG A 520 -2.92 6.67 21.24
CA ARG A 520 -4.29 6.17 21.37
C ARG A 520 -5.33 7.14 20.81
N TYR A 521 -5.12 8.43 20.99
CA TYR A 521 -6.20 9.41 20.91
C TYR A 521 -5.95 10.56 19.94
N THR A 522 -4.76 10.72 19.37
CA THR A 522 -4.49 11.80 18.41
C THR A 522 -4.67 11.30 16.98
N ASP A 523 -5.21 12.15 16.09
CA ASP A 523 -5.30 11.84 14.66
C ASP A 523 -3.90 11.86 14.00
N TRP A 524 -3.73 11.06 12.96
CA TRP A 524 -2.44 10.93 12.30
C TRP A 524 -2.07 12.17 11.48
N TYR A 525 -3.06 12.92 10.98
CA TYR A 525 -2.81 14.19 10.28
C TYR A 525 -2.04 15.16 11.19
N SER A 526 -2.50 15.36 12.42
CA SER A 526 -1.87 16.26 13.39
C SER A 526 -0.46 15.80 13.77
N ILE A 527 -0.27 14.50 13.96
CA ILE A 527 1.06 13.93 14.24
C ILE A 527 2.01 14.16 13.07
N ILE A 528 1.60 13.83 11.84
CA ILE A 528 2.45 13.94 10.65
C ILE A 528 2.80 15.40 10.38
N CYS A 529 1.82 16.32 10.42
CA CYS A 529 2.08 17.76 10.27
C CYS A 529 3.06 18.27 11.33
N SER A 530 2.90 17.87 12.60
CA SER A 530 3.82 18.26 13.67
C SER A 530 5.25 17.75 13.42
N MET A 531 5.40 16.52 12.90
CA MET A 531 6.70 15.98 12.50
C MET A 531 7.29 16.73 11.29
N MET A 532 6.47 17.09 10.31
CA MET A 532 6.90 17.91 9.16
C MET A 532 7.34 19.31 9.59
N LEU A 533 6.72 19.91 10.61
CA LEU A 533 7.14 21.21 11.14
C LEU A 533 8.45 21.11 11.94
N GLN A 534 8.60 20.07 12.76
CA GLN A 534 9.74 19.92 13.68
C GLN A 534 11.01 19.36 13.05
N TYR A 535 10.90 18.63 11.92
CA TYR A 535 12.04 18.00 11.26
C TYR A 535 12.16 18.44 9.79
N ASP A 536 13.35 18.91 9.39
CA ASP A 536 13.61 19.49 8.06
C ASP A 536 13.26 18.55 6.90
N ASN A 537 13.54 17.25 7.08
CA ASN A 537 13.54 16.26 6.01
C ASN A 537 12.35 15.29 6.08
N VAL A 538 11.26 15.66 6.77
CA VAL A 538 10.01 14.89 6.82
C VAL A 538 8.99 15.45 5.85
N TYR A 539 8.49 14.61 4.95
CA TYR A 539 7.53 14.91 3.90
C TYR A 539 6.27 14.05 4.07
N ALA A 540 5.20 14.41 3.38
CA ALA A 540 4.04 13.54 3.20
C ALA A 540 3.53 13.64 1.77
N ASP A 541 3.09 12.52 1.20
CA ASP A 541 2.44 12.52 -0.11
C ASP A 541 0.92 12.35 0.03
N ILE A 542 0.17 13.00 -0.86
CA ILE A 542 -1.30 12.97 -0.88
C ILE A 542 -1.86 11.82 -1.72
N SER A 543 -1.04 10.84 -2.10
CA SER A 543 -1.50 9.70 -2.89
C SER A 543 -2.51 8.86 -2.11
N TYR A 544 -3.28 8.03 -2.80
CA TYR A 544 -4.42 7.28 -2.23
C TYR A 544 -5.60 8.14 -1.77
N ILE A 545 -5.39 9.29 -1.14
CA ILE A 545 -6.49 10.13 -0.61
C ILE A 545 -7.16 11.02 -1.67
N LEU A 546 -6.50 11.27 -2.81
CA LEU A 546 -7.00 12.13 -3.89
C LEU A 546 -8.37 11.74 -4.49
N HIS A 547 -8.82 10.51 -4.27
CA HIS A 547 -10.13 10.08 -4.77
C HIS A 547 -11.31 10.70 -3.99
N ASN A 548 -11.07 11.24 -2.79
CA ASN A 548 -12.04 11.90 -1.92
C ASN A 548 -11.81 13.42 -1.93
N ASP A 549 -11.94 14.04 -3.09
CA ASP A 549 -11.65 15.45 -3.33
C ASP A 549 -12.45 16.40 -2.44
N ALA A 550 -13.74 16.10 -2.21
CA ALA A 550 -14.59 16.93 -1.35
C ALA A 550 -14.13 16.94 0.12
N GLY A 551 -13.55 15.84 0.63
CA GLY A 551 -13.02 15.77 1.99
C GLY A 551 -11.59 16.29 2.14
N VAL A 552 -10.77 16.20 1.09
CA VAL A 552 -9.33 16.46 1.16
C VAL A 552 -8.94 17.88 0.71
N LEU A 553 -9.56 18.41 -0.36
CA LEU A 553 -9.12 19.68 -0.94
C LEU A 553 -9.16 20.88 0.01
N PRO A 554 -10.21 21.08 0.86
CA PRO A 554 -10.24 22.22 1.77
C PRO A 554 -9.09 22.20 2.79
N LEU A 555 -8.87 21.06 3.45
CA LEU A 555 -7.80 20.93 4.43
C LEU A 555 -6.43 21.05 3.75
N LEU A 556 -6.26 20.47 2.56
CA LEU A 556 -5.01 20.57 1.82
C LEU A 556 -4.66 22.04 1.50
N LYS A 557 -5.64 22.85 1.08
CA LYS A 557 -5.42 24.28 0.84
C LYS A 557 -4.95 24.99 2.10
N GLU A 558 -5.58 24.70 3.23
CA GLU A 558 -5.18 25.22 4.54
C GLU A 558 -3.75 24.78 4.90
N THR A 559 -3.43 23.49 4.73
CA THR A 559 -2.07 22.95 4.92
C THR A 559 -1.04 23.71 4.09
N LEU A 560 -1.35 24.03 2.83
CA LEU A 560 -0.45 24.72 1.90
C LEU A 560 -0.30 26.22 2.18
N GLN A 561 -1.13 26.82 3.03
CA GLN A 561 -0.92 28.19 3.54
C GLN A 561 0.18 28.23 4.62
N ASN A 562 0.42 27.11 5.31
CA ASN A 562 1.50 27.02 6.29
C ASN A 562 2.85 26.88 5.57
N LYS A 563 3.75 27.85 5.77
CA LYS A 563 5.07 27.87 5.11
C LYS A 563 5.92 26.63 5.39
N GLY A 564 5.89 26.10 6.61
CA GLY A 564 6.67 24.93 7.00
C GLY A 564 6.13 23.62 6.40
N LEU A 565 4.81 23.52 6.21
CA LEU A 565 4.18 22.35 5.59
C LEU A 565 4.19 22.40 4.06
N ARG A 566 3.98 23.59 3.48
CA ARG A 566 3.87 23.82 2.03
C ARG A 566 5.00 23.19 1.23
N GLU A 567 6.24 23.30 1.71
CA GLU A 567 7.43 22.77 1.02
C GLU A 567 7.62 21.25 1.16
N LYS A 568 6.78 20.59 1.97
CA LYS A 568 6.95 19.20 2.39
C LYS A 568 5.79 18.29 1.95
N VAL A 569 4.79 18.84 1.25
CA VAL A 569 3.68 18.08 0.65
C VAL A 569 4.01 17.67 -0.79
N LEU A 570 3.82 16.40 -1.12
CA LEU A 570 4.14 15.83 -2.44
C LEU A 570 2.88 15.34 -3.16
N TYR A 571 2.78 15.63 -4.45
CA TYR A 571 1.75 15.06 -5.32
C TYR A 571 2.06 13.59 -5.64
N GLY A 572 1.05 12.72 -5.53
CA GLY A 572 1.11 11.34 -6.01
C GLY A 572 -0.28 10.77 -6.20
N THR A 573 -0.43 9.68 -6.96
CA THR A 573 -1.76 9.08 -7.23
C THR A 573 -1.97 7.68 -6.71
N ASP A 574 -0.91 6.99 -6.30
CA ASP A 574 -0.94 5.57 -5.93
C ASP A 574 -1.50 4.71 -7.09
N PHE A 575 -1.10 5.08 -8.32
CA PHE A 575 -1.43 4.32 -9.52
C PHE A 575 -1.00 2.87 -9.37
N PHE A 576 -1.74 1.86 -9.76
CA PHE A 576 -3.13 1.85 -10.25
C PHE A 576 -4.11 1.39 -9.15
N VAL A 577 -3.65 1.32 -7.89
CA VAL A 577 -4.39 0.73 -6.77
C VAL A 577 -5.68 1.50 -6.52
N VAL A 578 -5.64 2.83 -6.65
CA VAL A 578 -6.77 3.76 -6.45
C VAL A 578 -7.69 3.86 -7.68
N ARG A 579 -7.31 3.27 -8.82
CA ARG A 579 -8.15 3.28 -10.04
C ARG A 579 -9.55 2.70 -9.82
N ASN A 580 -9.67 1.82 -8.80
CA ASN A 580 -10.72 1.88 -7.77
C ASN A 580 -11.91 2.82 -7.99
N HIS A 581 -11.56 4.02 -7.60
CA HIS A 581 -12.42 5.07 -7.13
C HIS A 581 -12.39 6.20 -8.15
N LYS A 582 -11.20 6.50 -8.71
CA LYS A 582 -10.99 7.60 -9.65
C LYS A 582 -9.84 7.28 -10.61
N SER A 583 -9.93 7.72 -11.87
CA SER A 583 -8.84 7.56 -12.84
C SER A 583 -7.75 8.63 -12.63
N ASP A 584 -6.51 8.37 -13.01
CA ASP A 584 -5.39 9.31 -12.82
C ASP A 584 -5.57 10.62 -13.58
N LYS A 585 -6.13 10.55 -14.80
CA LYS A 585 -6.50 11.76 -15.55
C LYS A 585 -7.50 12.61 -14.78
N ASN A 586 -8.47 11.97 -14.14
CA ASN A 586 -9.48 12.66 -13.34
C ASN A 586 -8.84 13.27 -12.08
N MET A 587 -8.07 12.48 -11.31
CA MET A 587 -7.35 12.98 -10.12
C MET A 587 -6.40 14.13 -10.46
N LEU A 588 -5.69 14.09 -11.59
CA LEU A 588 -4.87 15.19 -12.05
C LEU A 588 -5.71 16.43 -12.35
N ALA A 589 -6.81 16.27 -13.09
CA ALA A 589 -7.71 17.38 -13.43
C ALA A 589 -8.34 18.01 -12.18
N ASP A 590 -8.79 17.20 -11.22
CA ASP A 590 -9.36 17.67 -9.96
C ASP A 590 -8.34 18.43 -9.13
N MET A 591 -7.09 17.97 -9.08
CA MET A 591 -6.03 18.68 -8.37
C MET A 591 -5.68 20.01 -9.03
N MET A 592 -5.60 20.04 -10.36
CA MET A 592 -5.32 21.27 -11.11
C MET A 592 -6.47 22.27 -11.07
N GLY A 593 -7.73 21.81 -11.01
CA GLY A 593 -8.90 22.68 -10.85
C GLY A 593 -9.19 23.05 -9.40
N GLY A 594 -8.78 22.20 -8.46
CA GLY A 594 -8.98 22.37 -7.03
C GLY A 594 -7.98 23.33 -6.41
N LEU A 595 -6.70 23.27 -6.78
CA LEU A 595 -5.64 24.14 -6.24
C LEU A 595 -5.38 25.37 -7.12
N SER A 596 -4.71 26.39 -6.56
CA SER A 596 -4.12 27.44 -7.39
C SER A 596 -2.98 26.86 -8.24
N VAL A 597 -2.58 27.59 -9.28
CA VAL A 597 -1.48 27.19 -10.15
C VAL A 597 -0.18 27.10 -9.36
N GLU A 598 0.05 28.05 -8.44
CA GLU A 598 1.22 28.12 -7.59
C GLU A 598 1.27 26.96 -6.58
N ASP A 599 0.12 26.61 -5.99
CA ASP A 599 0.00 25.49 -5.06
C ASP A 599 0.23 24.15 -5.75
N PHE A 600 -0.37 23.96 -6.93
CA PHE A 600 -0.16 22.76 -7.72
C PHE A 600 1.31 22.62 -8.16
N ASP A 601 1.91 23.71 -8.66
CA ASP A 601 3.31 23.71 -9.07
C ASP A 601 4.24 23.44 -7.88
N GLN A 602 3.92 23.95 -6.69
CA GLN A 602 4.68 23.64 -5.47
C GLN A 602 4.70 22.14 -5.19
N VAL A 603 3.53 21.50 -5.10
CA VAL A 603 3.43 20.08 -4.68
C VAL A 603 3.81 19.09 -5.78
N ALA A 604 3.65 19.48 -7.05
CA ALA A 604 3.82 18.58 -8.20
C ALA A 604 5.09 18.85 -9.03
N ARG A 605 5.77 19.98 -8.83
CA ARG A 605 7.00 20.33 -9.57
C ARG A 605 8.16 20.68 -8.65
N VAL A 606 7.97 21.57 -7.68
CA VAL A 606 9.07 22.08 -6.85
C VAL A 606 9.47 21.08 -5.76
N ASN A 607 8.53 20.70 -4.88
CA ASN A 607 8.79 19.80 -3.76
C ASN A 607 9.32 18.42 -4.20
N PRO A 608 8.76 17.76 -5.24
CA PRO A 608 9.29 16.50 -5.73
C PRO A 608 10.76 16.55 -6.13
N ARG A 609 11.20 17.65 -6.75
CA ARG A 609 12.60 17.81 -7.16
C ARG A 609 13.54 17.99 -5.98
N LYS A 610 13.12 18.74 -4.95
CA LYS A 610 13.84 18.86 -3.67
C LYS A 610 13.92 17.50 -2.96
N TYR A 611 12.81 16.77 -2.89
CA TYR A 611 12.75 15.45 -2.29
C TYR A 611 13.68 14.44 -2.98
N LEU A 612 13.65 14.40 -4.32
CA LEU A 612 14.43 13.49 -5.17
C LEU A 612 15.86 13.97 -5.47
N ASN A 613 16.29 15.12 -4.94
CA ASN A 613 17.60 15.74 -5.22
C ASN A 613 17.88 16.05 -6.71
N LEU A 614 16.85 16.40 -7.49
CA LEU A 614 17.01 16.67 -8.92
C LEU A 614 17.54 18.08 -9.25
N ASN A 615 17.50 19.00 -8.29
CA ASN A 615 17.85 20.42 -8.48
C ASN A 615 19.27 20.78 -8.00
N ILE A 616 20.16 19.81 -7.78
CA ILE A 616 21.50 20.06 -7.24
C ILE A 616 22.54 19.72 -8.32
N PRO A 617 23.15 20.72 -8.99
CA PRO A 617 24.13 20.50 -10.05
C PRO A 617 25.39 19.73 -9.61
N ASP A 618 25.75 19.77 -8.32
CA ASP A 618 27.06 19.33 -7.82
C ASP A 618 27.03 18.28 -6.69
N GLN A 619 25.96 17.48 -6.55
CA GLN A 619 26.05 16.29 -5.70
C GLN A 619 26.89 15.23 -6.42
N PRO A 620 27.98 14.72 -5.82
CA PRO A 620 28.65 13.55 -6.37
C PRO A 620 27.62 12.42 -6.44
N LYS A 621 27.39 11.88 -7.65
CA LYS A 621 26.83 10.54 -7.82
C LYS A 621 27.59 9.65 -6.84
N ILE A 622 26.86 8.99 -5.93
CA ILE A 622 27.35 8.18 -4.80
C ILE A 622 28.84 7.84 -4.96
N ILE A 623 29.68 8.36 -4.06
CA ILE A 623 31.14 8.20 -4.13
C ILE A 623 31.46 6.71 -4.14
N ILE A 624 31.78 6.18 -5.32
CA ILE A 624 32.29 4.82 -5.51
C ILE A 624 33.72 4.84 -4.97
N ILE A 625 33.93 4.37 -3.74
CA ILE A 625 35.28 4.09 -3.27
C ILE A 625 35.76 2.84 -4.04
N GLY A 626 36.82 3.03 -4.84
CA GLY A 626 37.27 2.12 -5.89
C GLY A 626 37.48 0.65 -5.47
N LYS A 627 37.32 -0.23 -6.46
CA LYS A 627 37.61 -1.67 -6.36
C LYS A 627 39.05 -1.91 -5.89
N PRO A 628 39.32 -2.97 -5.11
CA PRO A 628 40.67 -3.52 -5.03
C PRO A 628 41.05 -4.10 -6.40
N GLU A 629 42.10 -3.59 -7.01
CA GLU A 629 42.69 -4.13 -8.23
C GLU A 629 43.10 -5.59 -8.00
N LYS A 630 42.76 -6.47 -8.96
CA LYS A 630 43.33 -7.81 -9.05
C LYS A 630 44.72 -7.71 -9.69
N PRO A 631 45.72 -8.48 -9.24
CA PRO A 631 47.04 -8.45 -9.85
C PRO A 631 47.05 -9.09 -11.25
N GLY A 632 47.31 -8.25 -12.26
CA GLY A 632 48.28 -8.49 -13.34
C GLY A 632 47.95 -9.48 -14.48
N VAL A 633 47.64 -8.92 -15.67
CA VAL A 633 48.18 -9.38 -16.96
C VAL A 633 48.60 -8.10 -17.73
N PRO A 634 49.85 -7.99 -18.24
CA PRO A 634 50.34 -6.73 -18.80
C PRO A 634 49.90 -6.56 -20.27
N GLN A 635 49.40 -5.37 -20.61
CA GLN A 635 49.46 -4.86 -21.97
C GLN A 635 50.03 -3.45 -21.98
N ASN A 636 50.92 -3.23 -22.96
CA ASN A 636 51.81 -2.10 -23.16
C ASN A 636 51.09 -0.77 -23.47
N GLY A 637 51.72 0.32 -23.03
CA GLY A 637 51.92 1.53 -23.85
C GLY A 637 51.13 2.79 -23.46
N GLN A 638 51.85 3.76 -22.88
CA GLN A 638 51.77 5.23 -23.05
C GLN A 638 50.40 5.92 -22.78
N GLU A 639 50.21 6.92 -21.90
CA GLU A 639 51.01 8.08 -21.50
C GLU A 639 50.71 8.48 -20.03
N LYS A 640 51.68 9.10 -19.37
CA LYS A 640 51.65 9.54 -17.96
C LYS A 640 50.96 10.90 -17.82
N GLU A 641 49.98 10.99 -16.92
CA GLU A 641 49.69 12.21 -16.17
C GLU A 641 49.75 11.86 -14.67
N GLN A 642 50.68 12.48 -13.94
CA GLN A 642 51.00 12.14 -12.55
C GLN A 642 49.87 12.57 -11.60
N SER A 643 49.13 11.61 -11.04
CA SER A 643 48.36 11.82 -9.80
C SER A 643 49.32 11.77 -8.62
N ARG A 644 49.30 12.82 -7.78
CA ARG A 644 50.04 12.90 -6.52
C ARG A 644 49.21 12.21 -5.44
N ASP A 645 49.75 11.19 -4.77
CA ASP A 645 49.10 10.56 -3.62
C ASP A 645 49.14 11.50 -2.41
N LEU A 646 47.98 11.73 -1.79
CA LEU A 646 47.84 12.47 -0.54
C LEU A 646 48.22 11.53 0.62
N THR A 647 49.09 12.01 1.51
CA THR A 647 49.48 11.29 2.74
C THR A 647 48.70 11.78 3.95
N ASP A 648 48.70 11.01 5.04
CA ASP A 648 48.00 11.26 6.32
C ASP A 648 48.28 12.62 7.01
N SER A 649 49.14 13.46 6.43
CA SER A 649 49.36 14.85 6.84
C SER A 649 48.27 15.82 6.37
N ASP A 650 47.47 15.46 5.35
CA ASP A 650 46.64 16.42 4.63
C ASP A 650 45.18 16.48 5.15
N VAL A 651 44.88 15.78 6.26
CA VAL A 651 43.53 15.68 6.87
C VAL A 651 43.44 16.45 8.20
N ARG A 652 44.21 17.53 8.36
CA ARG A 652 43.98 18.51 9.42
C ARG A 652 43.87 19.91 8.82
N ASP A 653 42.69 20.20 8.27
CA ASP A 653 41.94 21.45 8.44
C ASP A 653 40.47 21.25 8.03
#